data_AF-A0A6N9Z3B5-F1
#
_entry.id   AF-A0A6N9Z3B5-F1
#
_cell.length_a   1.000
_cell.length_b   1.000
_cell.length_c   1.000
_cell.angle_alpha   90.00
_cell.angle_beta   90.00
_cell.angle_gamma   90.00
#
_symmetry.space_group_name_H-M   'P 1'
#
loop_
_entity.id
_entity.type
_entity.pdbx_description
1 polymer ?
#
loop_
_entity_poly.entity_id
_entity_poly.type
_entity_poly.pdbx_seq_one_letter_code
_entity_poly.pdbx_strand_id
1 'polypeptide(L)'
;MSNVLKILRRDALRLLRVPTAWIIIGGLTVIPALYAWFNIVGFWDPYSNTKGVQVAVVNNDKGTDDAMLGTLNLGDQLVAQLKENHDLGWQFVDEAEAMRLVESGRSYAAIVIPKDFSADMAGVITNGEKRPTLEYYVNEKANAVAPKITDTGASTVDTQVNNAFVSTASEVISNVVNQAGDKLGAQMDETTARTVKQLTDAQGRITKARKSIDDLTKTLDTIPDKTKDARTTLAQAKIVAANAGSALASTSQLITDTQNTANAFVSDSSSAFDQGTSLLSQASAKANLGISSLASGMTTANGVVGDALDGAKQTNDATKSLIEQLKKLPSTIVVTDLINRLETQNQKVGDSITRLQALNSDTGSLIGTTANAADSLNTATQTTLDATTSARKTLSGDALPKLNSGLTSLSQTATTLAGTVTSQDALFSQTETVLDQLDQAAKDTKAALKQTDKGLATIETKLGTTATDLSALGTSSALSGLFGTDGKLDVSAISEFMLSPTVLDTKTVYPVATYGSGMAPLFTNMALWVGAFALMVIVKLEVDDEDLPEAPNATERYLARFLLLAVPAAAQGVITTAGDLILGVQTVNAPLFVLTGVITSLSYLSLIYMLSSTLMHVGKGLCVALIIVQIPGASGLYPIEMMPRFYRVLYPFFPFTYSISAFRETIGGFYQTHWIRNIAMLFVFAAVSFAIGLAVRPLLTNLNRLFARQLAESDMFVGEEVHMPDRSFSMAQAIRMLADKDVYRAGIERRAAAFMARYPRLKRGALVAGLAVPAILAVTFSLVTGANGAVGIKLVALATWIIWILLIIGFLMTIELMRDSFERQTRLGTLSDEAIREFLYTGERAKRRRHAKPGAPATTPLRESLADTQPIEPLLGNLAELANRLNNSDHKEGRHAQ
;
A
#
# COMPACT_ATOMS: atom_id res chain seq x y z
N MET A 1 5.64 -25.63 38.86
CA MET A 1 4.99 -26.79 38.18
C MET A 1 4.00 -27.55 39.07
N SER A 2 4.28 -27.81 40.36
CA SER A 2 3.33 -28.46 41.28
C SER A 2 1.96 -27.74 41.34
N ASN A 3 1.96 -26.40 41.31
CA ASN A 3 0.72 -25.61 41.33
C ASN A 3 -0.09 -25.69 40.02
N VAL A 4 0.57 -25.83 38.87
CA VAL A 4 -0.09 -25.95 37.55
C VAL A 4 -0.97 -27.19 37.51
N LEU A 5 -0.43 -28.34 37.92
CA LEU A 5 -1.17 -29.60 37.96
C LEU A 5 -2.30 -29.58 39.00
N LYS A 6 -2.12 -28.89 40.13
CA LYS A 6 -3.17 -28.70 41.14
C LYS A 6 -4.34 -27.87 40.60
N ILE A 7 -4.05 -26.75 39.94
CA ILE A 7 -5.06 -25.90 39.30
C ILE A 7 -5.80 -26.69 38.23
N LEU A 8 -5.06 -27.38 37.34
CA LEU A 8 -5.66 -28.17 36.26
C LEU A 8 -6.58 -29.26 36.82
N ARG A 9 -6.11 -30.00 37.83
CA ARG A 9 -6.92 -31.04 38.50
C ARG A 9 -8.16 -30.46 39.16
N ARG A 10 -8.03 -29.34 39.88
CA ARG A 10 -9.15 -28.66 40.54
C ARG A 10 -10.20 -28.23 39.52
N ASP A 11 -9.78 -27.50 38.48
CA ASP A 11 -10.69 -26.96 37.47
C ASP A 11 -11.34 -28.07 36.66
N ALA A 12 -10.61 -29.13 36.31
CA ALA A 12 -11.18 -30.32 35.66
C ALA A 12 -12.23 -31.02 36.56
N LEU A 13 -11.97 -31.15 37.86
CA LEU A 13 -12.95 -31.72 38.80
C LEU A 13 -14.17 -30.80 38.99
N ARG A 14 -14.00 -29.49 39.00
CA ARG A 14 -15.10 -28.51 39.04
C ARG A 14 -15.99 -28.66 37.81
N LEU A 15 -15.39 -28.78 36.62
CA LEU A 15 -16.12 -29.07 35.38
C LEU A 15 -16.87 -30.41 35.46
N LEU A 16 -16.21 -31.49 35.92
CA LEU A 16 -16.83 -32.81 36.08
C LEU A 16 -18.03 -32.82 37.04
N ARG A 17 -18.06 -31.93 38.04
CA ARG A 17 -19.15 -31.83 39.02
C ARG A 17 -20.40 -31.10 38.51
N VAL A 18 -20.31 -30.34 37.41
CA VAL A 18 -21.40 -29.51 36.89
C VAL A 18 -21.87 -30.07 35.54
N PRO A 19 -22.96 -30.86 35.50
CA PRO A 19 -23.43 -31.51 34.26
C PRO A 19 -23.74 -30.53 33.13
N THR A 20 -24.29 -29.35 33.44
CA THR A 20 -24.57 -28.30 32.46
C THR A 20 -23.32 -27.75 31.78
N ALA A 21 -22.17 -27.75 32.46
CA ALA A 21 -20.90 -27.33 31.88
C ALA A 21 -20.45 -28.28 30.76
N TRP A 22 -20.77 -29.58 30.83
CA TRP A 22 -20.46 -30.55 29.77
C TRP A 22 -21.30 -30.33 28.52
N ILE A 23 -22.56 -29.92 28.67
CA ILE A 23 -23.41 -29.57 27.51
C ILE A 23 -22.83 -28.34 26.81
N ILE A 24 -22.40 -27.33 27.56
CA ILE A 24 -21.78 -26.12 27.02
C ILE A 24 -20.44 -26.45 26.33
N ILE A 25 -19.57 -27.23 26.98
CA ILE A 25 -18.28 -27.64 26.40
C ILE A 25 -18.48 -28.50 25.15
N GLY A 26 -19.45 -29.43 25.17
CA GLY A 26 -19.83 -30.23 24.02
C GLY A 26 -20.30 -29.35 22.86
N GLY A 27 -21.21 -28.41 23.13
CA GLY A 27 -21.68 -27.42 22.15
C GLY A 27 -20.54 -26.59 21.57
N LEU A 28 -19.65 -26.06 22.42
CA LEU A 28 -18.47 -25.29 22.01
C LEU A 28 -17.50 -26.09 21.12
N THR A 29 -17.45 -27.40 21.29
CA THR A 29 -16.57 -28.28 20.54
C THR A 29 -17.18 -28.72 19.20
N VAL A 30 -18.51 -28.84 19.12
CA VAL A 30 -19.23 -29.38 17.94
C VAL A 30 -19.78 -28.27 17.02
N ILE A 31 -20.28 -27.17 17.56
CA ILE A 31 -20.88 -26.07 16.77
C ILE A 31 -19.94 -25.56 15.67
N PRO A 32 -18.64 -25.34 15.93
CA PRO A 32 -17.73 -24.90 14.88
C PRO A 32 -17.58 -25.94 13.77
N ALA A 33 -17.59 -27.23 14.11
CA ALA A 33 -17.50 -28.31 13.13
C ALA A 33 -18.72 -28.33 12.19
N LEU A 34 -19.93 -28.05 12.70
CA LEU A 34 -21.14 -27.92 11.87
C LEU A 34 -20.96 -26.86 10.78
N TYR A 35 -20.32 -25.72 11.10
CA TYR A 35 -20.05 -24.69 10.10
C TYR A 35 -19.20 -25.24 8.95
N ALA A 36 -18.12 -25.98 9.25
CA ALA A 36 -17.30 -26.58 8.20
C ALA A 36 -18.12 -27.54 7.35
N TRP A 37 -18.84 -28.46 8.00
CA TRP A 37 -19.60 -29.52 7.35
C TRP A 37 -20.69 -29.01 6.42
N PHE A 38 -21.53 -28.06 6.88
CA PHE A 38 -22.59 -27.50 6.05
C PHE A 38 -22.03 -26.77 4.81
N ASN A 39 -20.91 -26.06 4.97
CA ASN A 39 -20.28 -25.37 3.84
C ASN A 39 -19.59 -26.36 2.89
N ILE A 40 -18.88 -27.37 3.39
CA ILE A 40 -18.25 -28.40 2.54
C ILE A 40 -19.30 -29.14 1.71
N VAL A 41 -20.43 -29.52 2.31
CA VAL A 41 -21.55 -30.17 1.59
C VAL A 41 -22.19 -29.20 0.60
N GLY A 42 -22.41 -27.94 0.98
CA GLY A 42 -22.96 -26.93 0.09
C GLY A 42 -22.09 -26.66 -1.15
N PHE A 43 -20.77 -26.83 -1.02
CA PHE A 43 -19.79 -26.71 -2.10
C PHE A 43 -19.32 -28.07 -2.63
N TRP A 44 -20.03 -29.17 -2.36
CA TRP A 44 -19.54 -30.50 -2.69
C TRP A 44 -19.24 -30.67 -4.17
N ASP A 45 -20.22 -30.30 -5.00
CA ASP A 45 -20.13 -30.33 -6.45
C ASP A 45 -21.12 -29.34 -7.07
N PRO A 46 -20.81 -28.03 -7.09
CA PRO A 46 -21.66 -27.04 -7.72
C PRO A 46 -21.72 -27.19 -9.25
N TYR A 47 -20.85 -28.01 -9.85
CA TYR A 47 -20.70 -28.12 -11.30
C TYR A 47 -21.45 -29.32 -11.90
N SER A 48 -21.87 -30.33 -11.13
CA SER A 48 -22.72 -31.41 -11.68
C SER A 48 -24.16 -31.01 -11.97
N ASN A 49 -24.60 -29.84 -11.50
CA ASN A 49 -25.96 -29.33 -11.75
C ASN A 49 -25.99 -28.12 -12.70
N THR A 50 -25.07 -28.09 -13.67
CA THR A 50 -24.97 -27.02 -14.69
C THR A 50 -26.17 -26.95 -15.64
N LYS A 51 -27.03 -27.97 -15.68
CA LYS A 51 -28.34 -27.94 -16.38
C LYS A 51 -29.23 -26.76 -15.95
N GLY A 52 -29.06 -26.26 -14.73
CA GLY A 52 -29.75 -25.06 -14.24
C GLY A 52 -29.28 -23.76 -14.91
N VAL A 53 -28.08 -23.76 -15.51
CA VAL A 53 -27.53 -22.62 -16.24
C VAL A 53 -28.12 -22.59 -17.64
N GLN A 54 -29.11 -21.73 -17.84
CA GLN A 54 -29.84 -21.62 -19.11
C GLN A 54 -29.02 -20.82 -20.13
N VAL A 55 -28.79 -21.38 -21.31
CA VAL A 55 -28.08 -20.72 -22.43
C VAL A 55 -28.99 -20.73 -23.66
N ALA A 56 -29.35 -19.56 -24.15
CA ALA A 56 -30.14 -19.42 -25.36
C ALA A 56 -29.29 -19.71 -26.60
N VAL A 57 -29.86 -20.40 -27.59
CA VAL A 57 -29.22 -20.71 -28.87
C VAL A 57 -30.15 -20.25 -29.98
N VAL A 58 -29.62 -19.44 -30.88
CA VAL A 58 -30.32 -18.87 -32.03
C VAL A 58 -29.64 -19.37 -33.29
N ASN A 59 -30.41 -19.96 -34.20
CA ASN A 59 -29.90 -20.35 -35.52
C ASN A 59 -30.49 -19.44 -36.60
N ASN A 60 -29.67 -18.53 -37.14
CA ASN A 60 -30.03 -17.71 -38.30
C ASN A 60 -29.41 -18.23 -39.61
N ASP A 61 -28.62 -19.30 -39.56
CA ASP A 61 -27.93 -19.89 -40.71
C ASP A 61 -28.91 -20.32 -41.79
N LYS A 62 -28.59 -20.00 -43.05
CA LYS A 62 -29.44 -20.35 -44.20
C LYS A 62 -29.00 -21.62 -44.92
N GLY A 63 -27.87 -22.20 -44.51
CA GLY A 63 -27.18 -23.22 -45.29
C GLY A 63 -26.51 -22.64 -46.54
N THR A 64 -25.79 -23.49 -47.27
CA THR A 64 -25.16 -23.14 -48.54
C THR A 64 -25.13 -24.35 -49.48
N ASP A 65 -25.15 -24.11 -50.78
CA ASP A 65 -24.87 -25.12 -51.79
C ASP A 65 -23.47 -24.87 -52.37
N ASP A 66 -22.59 -25.87 -52.32
CA ASP A 66 -21.23 -25.79 -52.85
C ASP A 66 -20.98 -26.89 -53.90
N ALA A 67 -20.25 -26.55 -54.97
CA ALA A 67 -20.04 -27.45 -56.10
C ALA A 67 -19.17 -28.69 -55.77
N MET A 68 -18.32 -28.59 -54.73
CA MET A 68 -17.44 -29.66 -54.27
C MET A 68 -17.99 -30.36 -53.02
N LEU A 69 -18.71 -29.63 -52.16
CA LEU A 69 -19.19 -30.13 -50.85
C LEU A 69 -20.69 -30.47 -50.84
N GLY A 70 -21.46 -30.12 -51.87
CA GLY A 70 -22.91 -30.32 -51.92
C GLY A 70 -23.68 -29.32 -51.05
N THR A 71 -24.92 -29.67 -50.71
CA THR A 71 -25.76 -28.87 -49.80
C THR A 71 -25.30 -29.04 -48.35
N LEU A 72 -24.90 -27.94 -47.73
CA LEU A 72 -24.39 -27.85 -46.37
C LEU A 72 -25.35 -27.03 -45.49
N ASN A 73 -25.71 -27.57 -44.33
CA ASN A 73 -26.54 -26.87 -43.36
C ASN A 73 -25.99 -27.11 -41.95
N LEU A 74 -24.84 -26.50 -41.69
CA LEU A 74 -24.05 -26.70 -40.48
C LEU A 74 -24.71 -26.07 -39.24
N GLY A 75 -25.47 -24.97 -39.40
CA GLY A 75 -26.25 -24.39 -38.30
C GLY A 75 -27.28 -25.38 -37.74
N ASP A 76 -28.04 -26.07 -38.60
CA ASP A 76 -29.02 -27.07 -38.17
C ASP A 76 -28.36 -28.30 -37.55
N GLN A 77 -27.20 -28.73 -38.08
CA GLN A 77 -26.42 -29.81 -37.49
C GLN A 77 -25.89 -29.45 -36.09
N LEU A 78 -25.40 -28.21 -35.91
CA LEU A 78 -24.95 -27.72 -34.61
C LEU A 78 -26.11 -27.66 -33.61
N VAL A 79 -27.29 -27.19 -34.02
CA VAL A 79 -28.50 -27.19 -33.19
C VAL A 79 -28.89 -28.62 -32.79
N ALA A 80 -28.81 -29.59 -33.70
CA ALA A 80 -29.10 -30.98 -33.40
C ALA A 80 -28.13 -31.55 -32.34
N GLN A 81 -26.83 -31.32 -32.51
CA GLN A 81 -25.81 -31.76 -31.54
C GLN A 81 -25.98 -31.09 -30.16
N LEU A 82 -26.33 -29.80 -30.12
CA LEU A 82 -26.59 -29.09 -28.87
C LEU A 82 -27.86 -29.58 -28.15
N LYS A 83 -28.86 -30.09 -28.88
CA LYS A 83 -30.05 -30.72 -28.27
C LYS A 83 -29.72 -32.04 -27.59
N GLU A 84 -28.74 -32.77 -28.11
CA GLU A 84 -28.25 -34.02 -27.51
C GLU A 84 -27.28 -33.77 -26.35
N ASN A 85 -26.63 -32.60 -26.30
CA ASN A 85 -25.81 -32.20 -25.16
C ASN A 85 -26.69 -31.83 -23.96
N HIS A 86 -26.41 -32.40 -22.80
CA HIS A 86 -27.17 -32.16 -21.57
C HIS A 86 -26.32 -31.52 -20.46
N ASP A 87 -25.17 -30.94 -20.80
CA ASP A 87 -24.28 -30.32 -19.84
C ASP A 87 -24.81 -28.96 -19.37
N LEU A 88 -25.54 -28.25 -20.24
CA LEU A 88 -26.16 -26.95 -19.98
C LEU A 88 -27.67 -26.97 -20.29
N GLY A 89 -28.39 -25.98 -19.76
CA GLY A 89 -29.81 -25.78 -20.05
C GLY A 89 -30.02 -25.07 -21.39
N TRP A 90 -29.80 -25.77 -22.50
CA TRP A 90 -29.94 -25.18 -23.84
C TRP A 90 -31.39 -24.78 -24.14
N GLN A 91 -31.60 -23.53 -24.56
CA GLN A 91 -32.90 -23.01 -24.96
C GLN A 91 -32.86 -22.51 -26.40
N PHE A 92 -33.55 -23.21 -27.30
CA PHE A 92 -33.57 -22.84 -28.72
C PHE A 92 -34.73 -21.88 -28.98
N VAL A 93 -34.41 -20.63 -29.29
CA VAL A 93 -35.37 -19.52 -29.42
C VAL A 93 -34.97 -18.62 -30.59
N ASP A 94 -35.86 -17.71 -30.99
CA ASP A 94 -35.50 -16.64 -31.93
C ASP A 94 -34.59 -15.58 -31.27
N GLU A 95 -33.96 -14.77 -32.11
CA GLU A 95 -32.98 -13.77 -31.66
C GLU A 95 -33.57 -12.74 -30.69
N ALA A 96 -34.79 -12.27 -30.94
CA ALA A 96 -35.45 -11.27 -30.11
C ALA A 96 -35.75 -11.82 -28.71
N GLU A 97 -36.25 -13.05 -28.63
CA GLU A 97 -36.49 -13.74 -27.36
C GLU A 97 -35.18 -14.10 -26.65
N ALA A 98 -34.14 -14.53 -27.38
CA ALA A 98 -32.83 -14.79 -26.81
C ALA A 98 -32.26 -13.55 -26.10
N MET A 99 -32.29 -12.39 -26.76
CA MET A 99 -31.82 -11.14 -26.17
C MET A 99 -32.65 -10.77 -24.94
N ARG A 100 -33.98 -10.91 -24.99
CA ARG A 100 -34.86 -10.66 -23.85
C ARG A 100 -34.56 -11.59 -22.67
N LEU A 101 -34.27 -12.86 -22.93
CA LEU A 101 -33.92 -13.84 -21.90
C LEU A 101 -32.58 -13.51 -21.24
N VAL A 102 -31.58 -13.11 -22.02
CA VAL A 102 -30.28 -12.66 -21.51
C VAL A 102 -30.42 -11.38 -20.70
N GLU A 103 -31.10 -10.36 -21.22
CA GLU A 103 -31.33 -9.08 -20.52
C GLU A 103 -32.11 -9.24 -19.22
N SER A 104 -33.14 -10.10 -19.22
CA SER A 104 -33.94 -10.39 -18.02
C SER A 104 -33.23 -11.27 -16.98
N GLY A 105 -32.10 -11.89 -17.34
CA GLY A 105 -31.37 -12.85 -16.49
C GLY A 105 -32.04 -14.20 -16.37
N ARG A 106 -33.07 -14.48 -17.20
CA ARG A 106 -33.70 -15.81 -17.31
C ARG A 106 -32.81 -16.78 -18.11
N SER A 107 -31.93 -16.26 -18.94
CA SER A 107 -30.80 -16.95 -19.53
C SER A 107 -29.51 -16.21 -19.16
N TYR A 108 -28.42 -16.94 -18.91
CA TYR A 108 -27.13 -16.37 -18.54
C TYR A 108 -26.32 -15.93 -19.77
N ALA A 109 -26.56 -16.56 -20.91
CA ALA A 109 -25.90 -16.24 -22.17
C ALA A 109 -26.74 -16.63 -23.38
N ALA A 110 -26.50 -16.02 -24.54
CA ALA A 110 -27.04 -16.42 -25.83
C ALA A 110 -25.90 -16.65 -26.84
N ILE A 111 -26.03 -17.70 -27.64
CA ILE A 111 -25.16 -18.01 -28.78
C ILE A 111 -25.98 -17.82 -30.04
N VAL A 112 -25.56 -16.91 -30.92
CA VAL A 112 -26.21 -16.65 -32.20
C VAL A 112 -25.34 -17.17 -33.32
N ILE A 113 -25.89 -18.09 -34.11
CA ILE A 113 -25.28 -18.64 -35.33
C ILE A 113 -25.67 -17.70 -36.49
N PRO A 114 -24.72 -16.98 -37.11
CA PRO A 114 -25.03 -16.03 -38.18
C PRO A 114 -25.58 -16.68 -39.44
N LYS A 115 -26.22 -15.86 -40.29
CA LYS A 115 -26.89 -16.27 -41.54
C LYS A 115 -25.97 -16.87 -42.61
N ASP A 116 -24.70 -16.53 -42.55
CA ASP A 116 -23.62 -16.89 -43.47
C ASP A 116 -22.70 -18.00 -42.91
N PHE A 117 -23.04 -18.57 -41.75
CA PHE A 117 -22.20 -19.54 -41.06
C PHE A 117 -21.82 -20.75 -41.92
N SER A 118 -22.79 -21.38 -42.61
CA SER A 118 -22.49 -22.50 -43.52
C SER A 118 -21.70 -22.08 -44.77
N ALA A 119 -21.95 -20.88 -45.29
CA ALA A 119 -21.26 -20.34 -46.47
C ALA A 119 -19.78 -20.03 -46.18
N ASP A 120 -19.51 -19.37 -45.06
CA ASP A 120 -18.15 -19.09 -44.59
C ASP A 120 -17.36 -20.38 -44.36
N MET A 121 -18.01 -21.39 -43.79
CA MET A 121 -17.40 -22.71 -43.58
C MET A 121 -17.02 -23.42 -44.87
N ALA A 122 -17.90 -23.39 -45.88
CA ALA A 122 -17.58 -23.95 -47.19
C ALA A 122 -16.38 -23.21 -47.83
N GLY A 123 -16.35 -21.87 -47.73
CA GLY A 123 -15.27 -21.03 -48.26
C GLY A 123 -13.89 -21.29 -47.64
N VAL A 124 -13.82 -21.70 -46.36
CA VAL A 124 -12.56 -22.11 -45.72
C VAL A 124 -11.96 -23.36 -46.38
N ILE A 125 -12.80 -24.32 -46.75
CA ILE A 125 -12.36 -25.60 -47.34
C ILE A 125 -11.99 -25.43 -48.82
N THR A 126 -12.79 -24.69 -49.57
CA THR A 126 -12.68 -24.63 -51.04
C THR A 126 -11.69 -23.58 -51.52
N ASN A 127 -11.68 -22.39 -50.89
CA ASN A 127 -10.99 -21.22 -51.43
C ASN A 127 -10.05 -20.52 -50.40
N GLY A 128 -9.96 -21.01 -49.16
CA GLY A 128 -9.14 -20.41 -48.10
C GLY A 128 -9.66 -19.06 -47.60
N GLU A 129 -10.98 -18.84 -47.66
CA GLU A 129 -11.64 -17.59 -47.28
C GLU A 129 -11.82 -17.44 -45.75
N LYS A 130 -12.67 -16.49 -45.33
CA LYS A 130 -12.88 -16.09 -43.92
C LYS A 130 -13.39 -17.25 -43.07
N ARG A 131 -12.86 -17.35 -41.85
CA ARG A 131 -13.37 -18.29 -40.83
C ARG A 131 -14.76 -17.84 -40.35
N PRO A 132 -15.69 -18.78 -40.12
CA PRO A 132 -17.00 -18.45 -39.55
C PRO A 132 -16.84 -17.89 -38.14
N THR A 133 -17.79 -17.07 -37.71
CA THR A 133 -17.86 -16.54 -36.34
C THR A 133 -19.21 -16.86 -35.72
N LEU A 134 -19.24 -17.09 -34.41
CA LEU A 134 -20.45 -17.13 -33.60
C LEU A 134 -20.52 -15.85 -32.77
N GLU A 135 -21.71 -15.32 -32.55
CA GLU A 135 -21.90 -14.20 -31.63
C GLU A 135 -22.29 -14.74 -30.25
N TYR A 136 -21.59 -14.29 -29.21
CA TYR A 136 -21.81 -14.70 -27.83
C TYR A 136 -22.18 -13.49 -26.98
N TYR A 137 -23.37 -13.53 -26.41
CA TYR A 137 -23.92 -12.51 -25.52
C TYR A 137 -23.99 -13.09 -24.12
N VAL A 138 -23.44 -12.40 -23.11
CA VAL A 138 -23.40 -12.91 -21.73
C VAL A 138 -23.88 -11.85 -20.75
N ASN A 139 -24.70 -12.27 -19.78
CA ASN A 139 -25.18 -11.42 -18.69
C ASN A 139 -24.29 -11.58 -17.45
N GLU A 140 -23.20 -10.83 -17.39
CA GLU A 140 -22.28 -10.84 -16.24
C GLU A 140 -22.90 -10.27 -14.95
N LYS A 141 -24.01 -9.52 -15.06
CA LYS A 141 -24.71 -8.93 -13.90
C LYS A 141 -25.44 -9.99 -13.07
N ALA A 142 -25.97 -11.04 -13.70
CA ALA A 142 -26.80 -12.04 -13.02
C ALA A 142 -26.01 -12.82 -11.95
N ASN A 143 -24.75 -13.16 -12.25
CA ASN A 143 -23.87 -13.87 -11.33
C ASN A 143 -22.41 -13.75 -11.80
N ALA A 144 -21.46 -13.55 -10.89
CA ALA A 144 -20.04 -13.38 -11.26
C ALA A 144 -19.32 -14.67 -11.69
N VAL A 145 -19.88 -15.84 -11.36
CA VAL A 145 -19.33 -17.16 -11.71
C VAL A 145 -19.99 -17.71 -12.98
N ALA A 146 -21.26 -17.39 -13.22
CA ALA A 146 -22.00 -17.89 -14.38
C ALA A 146 -21.30 -17.62 -15.73
N PRO A 147 -20.72 -16.44 -16.01
CA PRO A 147 -19.93 -16.21 -17.23
C PRO A 147 -18.82 -17.24 -17.42
N LYS A 148 -18.12 -17.66 -16.35
CA LYS A 148 -17.06 -18.67 -16.46
C LYS A 148 -17.59 -20.07 -16.75
N ILE A 149 -18.80 -20.36 -16.31
CA ILE A 149 -19.49 -21.61 -16.64
C ILE A 149 -20.01 -21.56 -18.08
N THR A 150 -20.62 -20.45 -18.51
CA THR A 150 -21.14 -20.29 -19.87
C THR A 150 -20.02 -20.14 -20.90
N ASP A 151 -18.85 -19.60 -20.54
CA ASP A 151 -17.62 -19.58 -21.36
C ASP A 151 -17.13 -21.02 -21.65
N THR A 152 -17.28 -21.92 -20.68
CA THR A 152 -17.01 -23.35 -20.88
C THR A 152 -18.03 -23.94 -21.85
N GLY A 153 -19.30 -23.54 -21.75
CA GLY A 153 -20.35 -23.87 -22.74
C GLY A 153 -20.03 -23.38 -24.15
N ALA A 154 -19.53 -22.15 -24.29
CA ALA A 154 -19.08 -21.62 -25.58
C ALA A 154 -17.89 -22.42 -26.15
N SER A 155 -16.96 -22.86 -25.29
CA SER A 155 -15.87 -23.77 -25.68
C SER A 155 -16.38 -25.15 -26.13
N THR A 156 -17.46 -25.65 -25.51
CA THR A 156 -18.13 -26.88 -25.95
C THR A 156 -18.77 -26.68 -27.33
N VAL A 157 -19.42 -25.55 -27.59
CA VAL A 157 -19.97 -25.21 -28.90
C VAL A 157 -18.86 -25.12 -29.95
N ASP A 158 -17.73 -24.46 -29.64
CA ASP A 158 -16.55 -24.39 -30.51
C ASP A 158 -16.00 -25.78 -30.86
N THR A 159 -15.94 -26.68 -29.86
CA THR A 159 -15.55 -28.08 -30.07
C THR A 159 -16.52 -28.82 -31.00
N GLN A 160 -17.82 -28.63 -30.82
CA GLN A 160 -18.83 -29.27 -31.67
C GLN A 160 -18.85 -28.72 -33.09
N VAL A 161 -18.63 -27.41 -33.27
CA VAL A 161 -18.40 -26.80 -34.59
C VAL A 161 -17.19 -27.43 -35.28
N ASN A 162 -16.09 -27.62 -34.56
CA ASN A 162 -14.89 -28.27 -35.10
C ASN A 162 -15.14 -29.74 -35.45
N ASN A 163 -15.91 -30.47 -34.64
CA ASN A 163 -16.29 -31.86 -34.92
C ASN A 163 -17.17 -31.97 -36.18
N ALA A 164 -18.19 -31.12 -36.32
CA ALA A 164 -19.05 -31.08 -37.49
C ALA A 164 -18.26 -30.73 -38.76
N PHE A 165 -17.30 -29.80 -38.66
CA PHE A 165 -16.39 -29.43 -39.74
C PHE A 165 -15.51 -30.60 -40.17
N VAL A 166 -14.81 -31.24 -39.23
CA VAL A 166 -13.91 -32.34 -39.54
C VAL A 166 -14.67 -33.55 -40.09
N SER A 167 -15.86 -33.85 -39.56
CA SER A 167 -16.72 -34.91 -40.10
C SER A 167 -17.06 -34.65 -41.58
N THR A 168 -17.50 -33.43 -41.88
CA THR A 168 -17.87 -33.01 -43.24
C THR A 168 -16.68 -33.06 -44.20
N ALA A 169 -15.52 -32.54 -43.78
CA ALA A 169 -14.30 -32.55 -44.60
C ALA A 169 -13.76 -33.98 -44.84
N SER A 170 -13.81 -34.84 -43.81
CA SER A 170 -13.36 -36.24 -43.89
C SER A 170 -14.25 -37.09 -44.78
N GLU A 171 -15.55 -36.86 -44.79
CA GLU A 171 -16.50 -37.55 -45.68
C GLU A 171 -16.24 -37.19 -47.15
N VAL A 172 -15.99 -35.91 -47.44
CA VAL A 172 -15.63 -35.43 -48.79
C VAL A 172 -14.30 -36.01 -49.27
N ILE A 173 -13.26 -35.97 -48.44
CA ILE A 173 -11.94 -36.53 -48.78
C ILE A 173 -12.03 -38.04 -49.01
N SER A 174 -12.77 -38.75 -48.17
CA SER A 174 -12.96 -40.20 -48.30
C SER A 174 -13.72 -40.58 -49.57
N ASN A 175 -14.72 -39.80 -49.97
CA ASN A 175 -15.46 -40.02 -51.22
C ASN A 175 -14.56 -39.82 -52.46
N VAL A 176 -13.68 -38.82 -52.44
CA VAL A 176 -12.70 -38.57 -53.51
C VAL A 176 -11.66 -39.70 -53.60
N VAL A 177 -11.14 -40.17 -52.45
CA VAL A 177 -10.13 -41.24 -52.40
C VAL A 177 -10.73 -42.60 -52.77
N ASN A 178 -11.95 -42.91 -52.35
CA ASN A 178 -12.63 -44.16 -52.70
C ASN A 178 -12.98 -44.21 -54.21
N GLN A 179 -13.35 -43.08 -54.85
CA GLN A 179 -13.50 -43.01 -56.32
C GLN A 179 -12.17 -43.19 -57.07
N ALA A 180 -11.04 -42.82 -56.46
CA ALA A 180 -9.72 -43.10 -57.01
C ALA A 180 -9.29 -44.58 -56.81
N GLY A 181 -9.75 -45.22 -55.73
CA GLY A 181 -9.51 -46.62 -55.38
C GLY A 181 -10.12 -47.64 -56.35
N ASP A 182 -11.27 -47.33 -56.96
CA ASP A 182 -11.93 -48.19 -57.96
C ASP A 182 -11.10 -48.40 -59.25
N LYS A 183 -10.02 -47.62 -59.45
CA LYS A 183 -9.10 -47.75 -60.61
C LYS A 183 -7.81 -48.54 -60.31
N LEU A 184 -7.64 -49.09 -59.10
CA LEU A 184 -6.37 -49.65 -58.61
C LEU A 184 -6.26 -51.19 -58.61
N GLY A 185 -7.22 -51.91 -59.19
CA GLY A 185 -7.31 -53.38 -59.12
C GLY A 185 -6.46 -54.22 -60.09
N ALA A 186 -5.47 -53.67 -60.82
CA ALA A 186 -4.87 -54.39 -61.96
C ALA A 186 -3.33 -54.54 -62.03
N GLN A 187 -2.52 -54.14 -61.04
CA GLN A 187 -1.05 -54.24 -61.17
C GLN A 187 -0.33 -54.59 -59.86
N MET A 188 -0.20 -55.88 -59.59
CA MET A 188 0.37 -56.39 -58.32
C MET A 188 1.91 -56.43 -58.31
N ASP A 189 2.59 -56.41 -59.46
CA ASP A 189 4.07 -56.33 -59.53
C ASP A 189 4.61 -54.89 -59.41
N GLU A 190 3.82 -53.89 -59.80
CA GLU A 190 4.23 -52.47 -59.73
C GLU A 190 4.06 -51.90 -58.31
N THR A 191 3.16 -52.48 -57.51
CA THR A 191 2.79 -51.99 -56.17
C THR A 191 3.86 -52.30 -55.12
N THR A 192 4.48 -53.49 -55.16
CA THR A 192 5.60 -53.84 -54.27
C THR A 192 6.83 -52.99 -54.58
N ALA A 193 7.13 -52.77 -55.87
CA ALA A 193 8.20 -51.88 -56.30
C ALA A 193 7.93 -50.42 -55.90
N ARG A 194 6.69 -49.94 -56.02
CA ARG A 194 6.29 -48.60 -55.54
C ARG A 194 6.35 -48.47 -54.02
N THR A 195 5.99 -49.50 -53.26
CA THR A 195 6.00 -49.47 -51.79
C THR A 195 7.42 -49.52 -51.23
N VAL A 196 8.29 -50.37 -51.80
CA VAL A 196 9.73 -50.35 -51.49
C VAL A 196 10.33 -48.99 -51.85
N LYS A 197 10.00 -48.43 -53.02
CA LYS A 197 10.42 -47.07 -53.40
C LYS A 197 9.90 -46.00 -52.43
N GLN A 198 8.64 -46.08 -51.98
CA GLN A 198 8.07 -45.15 -51.01
C GLN A 198 8.73 -45.28 -49.62
N LEU A 199 9.10 -46.49 -49.19
CA LEU A 199 9.86 -46.73 -47.97
C LEU A 199 11.28 -46.18 -48.08
N THR A 200 11.95 -46.35 -49.22
CA THR A 200 13.26 -45.75 -49.50
C THR A 200 13.18 -44.22 -49.61
N ASP A 201 12.12 -43.67 -50.22
CA ASP A 201 11.86 -42.23 -50.27
C ASP A 201 11.56 -41.67 -48.88
N ALA A 202 10.81 -42.40 -48.05
CA ALA A 202 10.55 -42.06 -46.64
C ALA A 202 11.84 -42.09 -45.81
N GLN A 203 12.70 -43.10 -46.02
CA GLN A 203 14.03 -43.16 -45.43
C GLN A 203 14.87 -41.94 -45.83
N GLY A 204 14.90 -41.58 -47.13
CA GLY A 204 15.59 -40.39 -47.62
C GLY A 204 15.02 -39.07 -47.07
N ARG A 205 13.70 -38.99 -46.82
CA ARG A 205 13.07 -37.86 -46.11
C ARG A 205 13.51 -37.81 -44.64
N ILE A 206 13.64 -38.95 -43.96
CA ILE A 206 14.18 -39.01 -42.60
C ILE A 206 15.64 -38.58 -42.57
N THR A 207 16.49 -39.03 -43.50
CA THR A 207 17.88 -38.58 -43.59
C THR A 207 17.96 -37.06 -43.78
N LYS A 208 17.08 -36.47 -44.61
CA LYS A 208 16.97 -35.01 -44.76
C LYS A 208 16.52 -34.33 -43.47
N ALA A 209 15.52 -34.88 -42.77
CA ALA A 209 15.05 -34.36 -41.49
C ALA A 209 16.16 -34.38 -40.42
N ARG A 210 16.93 -35.47 -40.34
CA ARG A 210 18.11 -35.58 -39.47
C ARG A 210 19.19 -34.55 -39.80
N LYS A 211 19.44 -34.30 -41.09
CA LYS A 211 20.33 -33.22 -41.53
C LYS A 211 19.81 -31.84 -41.14
N SER A 212 18.52 -31.58 -41.26
CA SER A 212 17.91 -30.34 -40.78
C SER A 212 18.02 -30.19 -39.26
N ILE A 213 17.90 -31.27 -38.50
CA ILE A 213 18.13 -31.28 -37.04
C ILE A 213 19.59 -30.97 -36.71
N ASP A 214 20.56 -31.51 -37.47
CA ASP A 214 21.98 -31.21 -37.32
C ASP A 214 22.28 -29.72 -37.62
N ASP A 215 21.71 -29.17 -38.68
CA ASP A 215 21.88 -27.75 -39.04
C ASP A 215 21.21 -26.80 -38.02
N LEU A 216 20.04 -27.17 -37.49
CA LEU A 216 19.40 -26.48 -36.36
C LEU A 216 20.26 -26.56 -35.09
N THR A 217 20.88 -27.72 -34.82
CA THR A 217 21.78 -27.92 -33.68
C THR A 217 23.01 -27.03 -33.78
N LYS A 218 23.62 -26.91 -34.96
CA LYS A 218 24.73 -25.98 -35.21
C LYS A 218 24.31 -24.52 -35.05
N THR A 219 23.09 -24.18 -35.46
CA THR A 219 22.54 -22.82 -35.27
C THR A 219 22.37 -22.49 -33.79
N LEU A 220 21.83 -23.43 -33.01
CA LEU A 220 21.69 -23.29 -31.55
C LEU A 220 23.05 -23.17 -30.85
N ASP A 221 24.11 -23.76 -31.38
CA ASP A 221 25.47 -23.61 -30.86
C ASP A 221 26.04 -22.20 -30.98
N THR A 222 25.47 -21.36 -31.84
CA THR A 222 25.86 -19.94 -31.96
C THR A 222 25.15 -19.02 -30.96
N ILE A 223 24.07 -19.49 -30.33
CA ILE A 223 23.27 -18.65 -29.42
C ILE A 223 24.06 -18.20 -28.19
N PRO A 224 24.83 -19.06 -27.48
CA PRO A 224 25.62 -18.64 -26.32
C PRO A 224 26.65 -17.54 -26.61
N ASP A 225 27.25 -17.54 -27.80
CA ASP A 225 28.18 -16.48 -28.20
C ASP A 225 27.43 -15.16 -28.47
N LYS A 226 26.26 -15.22 -29.13
CA LYS A 226 25.43 -14.04 -29.38
C LYS A 226 24.83 -13.45 -28.09
N THR A 227 24.43 -14.28 -27.13
CA THR A 227 23.93 -13.81 -25.83
C THR A 227 25.07 -13.22 -25.00
N LYS A 228 26.29 -13.74 -25.11
CA LYS A 228 27.50 -13.14 -24.51
C LYS A 228 27.82 -11.76 -25.10
N ASP A 229 27.74 -11.61 -26.42
CA ASP A 229 27.92 -10.29 -27.08
C ASP A 229 26.83 -9.30 -26.66
N ALA A 230 25.59 -9.77 -26.53
CA ALA A 230 24.48 -8.98 -26.02
C ALA A 230 24.70 -8.54 -24.56
N ARG A 231 25.16 -9.44 -23.67
CA ARG A 231 25.54 -9.11 -22.28
C ARG A 231 26.66 -8.06 -22.22
N THR A 232 27.65 -8.17 -23.11
CA THR A 232 28.75 -7.20 -23.18
C THR A 232 28.25 -5.80 -23.58
N THR A 233 27.36 -5.74 -24.57
CA THR A 233 26.72 -4.49 -25.02
C THR A 233 25.84 -3.90 -23.92
N LEU A 234 25.09 -4.75 -23.21
CA LEU A 234 24.24 -4.37 -22.08
C LEU A 234 25.05 -3.81 -20.91
N ALA A 235 26.19 -4.43 -20.58
CA ALA A 235 27.11 -3.94 -19.55
C ALA A 235 27.68 -2.56 -19.91
N GLN A 236 28.03 -2.35 -21.18
CA GLN A 236 28.50 -1.05 -21.66
C GLN A 236 27.39 0.01 -21.57
N ALA A 237 26.15 -0.32 -21.95
CA ALA A 237 25.00 0.57 -21.81
C ALA A 237 24.72 0.91 -20.34
N LYS A 238 24.87 -0.05 -19.43
CA LYS A 238 24.73 0.15 -17.97
C LYS A 238 25.75 1.14 -17.42
N ILE A 239 27.01 1.07 -17.86
CA ILE A 239 28.07 2.02 -17.48
C ILE A 239 27.73 3.44 -17.97
N VAL A 240 27.29 3.58 -19.22
CA VAL A 240 26.90 4.87 -19.80
C VAL A 240 25.70 5.46 -19.04
N ALA A 241 24.70 4.65 -18.72
CA ALA A 241 23.55 5.07 -17.92
C ALA A 241 23.96 5.50 -16.50
N ALA A 242 24.85 4.76 -15.83
CA ALA A 242 25.35 5.14 -14.50
C ALA A 242 26.12 6.47 -14.51
N ASN A 243 26.95 6.70 -15.53
CA ASN A 243 27.68 7.95 -15.73
C ASN A 243 26.72 9.12 -16.02
N ALA A 244 25.70 8.91 -16.85
CA ALA A 244 24.67 9.91 -17.15
C ALA A 244 23.86 10.27 -15.89
N GLY A 245 23.47 9.27 -15.09
CA GLY A 245 22.78 9.48 -13.81
C GLY A 245 23.62 10.29 -12.82
N SER A 246 24.92 9.98 -12.71
CA SER A 246 25.86 10.73 -11.87
C SER A 246 26.05 12.17 -12.35
N ALA A 247 26.15 12.39 -13.66
CA ALA A 247 26.25 13.72 -14.25
C ALA A 247 24.99 14.57 -14.02
N LEU A 248 23.81 13.96 -14.08
CA LEU A 248 22.53 14.62 -13.79
C LEU A 248 22.40 14.98 -12.30
N ALA A 249 22.87 14.11 -11.40
CA ALA A 249 22.94 14.41 -9.97
C ALA A 249 23.86 15.61 -9.68
N SER A 250 25.07 15.64 -10.27
CA SER A 250 25.99 16.78 -10.19
C SER A 250 25.39 18.06 -10.78
N THR A 251 24.63 17.95 -11.88
CA THR A 251 23.92 19.08 -12.48
C THR A 251 22.84 19.64 -11.54
N SER A 252 22.10 18.77 -10.86
CA SER A 252 21.11 19.20 -9.85
C SER A 252 21.76 19.92 -8.67
N GLN A 253 22.93 19.47 -8.22
CA GLN A 253 23.70 20.14 -7.17
C GLN A 253 24.17 21.52 -7.64
N LEU A 254 24.74 21.62 -8.84
CA LEU A 254 25.21 22.88 -9.41
C LEU A 254 24.07 23.90 -9.57
N ILE A 255 22.87 23.45 -9.94
CA ILE A 255 21.68 24.30 -10.02
C ILE A 255 21.32 24.86 -8.64
N THR A 256 21.38 24.03 -7.60
CA THR A 256 21.10 24.45 -6.22
C THR A 256 22.14 25.47 -5.74
N ASP A 257 23.42 25.23 -6.01
CA ASP A 257 24.51 26.15 -5.67
C ASP A 257 24.37 27.49 -6.43
N THR A 258 23.93 27.43 -7.69
CA THR A 258 23.65 28.62 -8.51
C THR A 258 22.47 29.42 -7.95
N GLN A 259 21.39 28.77 -7.51
CA GLN A 259 20.26 29.43 -6.85
C GLN A 259 20.70 30.11 -5.55
N ASN A 260 21.47 29.43 -4.71
CA ASN A 260 21.98 29.99 -3.46
C ASN A 260 22.87 31.22 -3.71
N THR A 261 23.77 31.13 -4.71
CA THR A 261 24.65 32.24 -5.10
C THR A 261 23.86 33.42 -5.66
N ALA A 262 22.88 33.18 -6.52
CA ALA A 262 22.02 34.23 -7.08
C ALA A 262 21.19 34.93 -5.98
N ASN A 263 20.62 34.18 -5.05
CA ASN A 263 19.88 34.73 -3.91
C ASN A 263 20.79 35.57 -3.01
N ALA A 264 22.02 35.11 -2.73
CA ALA A 264 23.00 35.85 -1.95
C ALA A 264 23.40 37.17 -2.65
N PHE A 265 23.72 37.11 -3.95
CA PHE A 265 24.06 38.29 -4.73
C PHE A 265 22.96 39.36 -4.72
N VAL A 266 21.69 38.97 -4.86
CA VAL A 266 20.57 39.91 -4.84
C VAL A 266 20.33 40.47 -3.45
N SER A 267 20.51 39.67 -2.39
CA SER A 267 20.47 40.15 -1.00
C SER A 267 21.54 41.20 -0.73
N ASP A 268 22.80 40.91 -1.10
CA ASP A 268 23.94 41.81 -0.90
C ASP A 268 23.78 43.09 -1.72
N SER A 269 23.37 42.97 -2.98
CA SER A 269 23.10 44.12 -3.85
C SER A 269 21.96 44.99 -3.32
N SER A 270 20.89 44.38 -2.80
CA SER A 270 19.78 45.12 -2.18
C SER A 270 20.22 45.89 -0.94
N SER A 271 21.06 45.28 -0.10
CA SER A 271 21.66 45.94 1.06
C SER A 271 22.57 47.10 0.65
N ALA A 272 23.39 46.91 -0.38
CA ALA A 272 24.23 47.97 -0.93
C ALA A 272 23.42 49.14 -1.50
N PHE A 273 22.31 48.86 -2.21
CA PHE A 273 21.40 49.89 -2.70
C PHE A 273 20.73 50.65 -1.56
N ASP A 274 20.28 49.96 -0.50
CA ASP A 274 19.68 50.61 0.67
C ASP A 274 20.67 51.55 1.38
N GLN A 275 21.91 51.08 1.56
CA GLN A 275 22.97 51.88 2.15
C GLN A 275 23.33 53.08 1.26
N GLY A 276 23.50 52.88 -0.05
CA GLY A 276 23.80 53.96 -1.00
C GLY A 276 22.70 55.01 -1.08
N THR A 277 21.43 54.58 -1.10
CA THR A 277 20.24 55.45 -1.08
C THR A 277 20.19 56.27 0.21
N SER A 278 20.46 55.65 1.35
CA SER A 278 20.54 56.34 2.65
C SER A 278 21.67 57.36 2.71
N LEU A 279 22.88 56.99 2.27
CA LEU A 279 24.03 57.90 2.25
C LEU A 279 23.81 59.08 1.31
N LEU A 280 23.22 58.83 0.13
CA LEU A 280 22.89 59.87 -0.84
C LEU A 280 21.86 60.86 -0.28
N SER A 281 20.80 60.35 0.36
CA SER A 281 19.77 61.18 1.00
C SER A 281 20.37 62.04 2.12
N GLN A 282 21.22 61.47 2.96
CA GLN A 282 21.93 62.21 4.02
C GLN A 282 22.89 63.26 3.46
N ALA A 283 23.64 62.95 2.41
CA ALA A 283 24.55 63.89 1.75
C ALA A 283 23.77 65.05 1.11
N SER A 284 22.65 64.75 0.44
CA SER A 284 21.76 65.74 -0.17
C SER A 284 21.13 66.65 0.89
N ALA A 285 20.64 66.09 2.01
CA ALA A 285 20.12 66.88 3.12
C ALA A 285 21.17 67.84 3.71
N LYS A 286 22.42 67.37 3.91
CA LYS A 286 23.52 68.22 4.38
C LYS A 286 23.87 69.33 3.39
N ALA A 287 23.92 69.02 2.10
CA ALA A 287 24.17 70.00 1.05
C ALA A 287 23.05 71.05 0.98
N ASN A 288 21.78 70.65 1.05
CA ASN A 288 20.63 71.55 1.09
C ASN A 288 20.64 72.49 2.32
N LEU A 289 21.05 71.99 3.49
CA LEU A 289 21.24 72.83 4.67
C LEU A 289 22.35 73.88 4.44
N GLY A 290 23.47 73.49 3.83
CA GLY A 290 24.56 74.40 3.47
C GLY A 290 24.12 75.46 2.46
N ILE A 291 23.40 75.05 1.41
CA ILE A 291 22.86 75.95 0.39
C ILE A 291 21.85 76.93 0.99
N SER A 292 20.95 76.46 1.86
CA SER A 292 19.97 77.30 2.55
C SER A 292 20.63 78.33 3.47
N SER A 293 21.67 77.93 4.19
CA SER A 293 22.47 78.83 5.04
C SER A 293 23.17 79.92 4.21
N LEU A 294 23.78 79.53 3.08
CA LEU A 294 24.41 80.46 2.14
C LEU A 294 23.39 81.44 1.53
N ALA A 295 22.24 80.94 1.07
CA ALA A 295 21.15 81.77 0.52
C ALA A 295 20.63 82.78 1.55
N SER A 296 20.46 82.37 2.80
CA SER A 296 20.06 83.26 3.90
C SER A 296 21.11 84.34 4.19
N GLY A 297 22.39 83.95 4.25
CA GLY A 297 23.51 84.88 4.42
C GLY A 297 23.60 85.91 3.29
N MET A 298 23.42 85.47 2.04
CA MET A 298 23.41 86.36 0.86
C MET A 298 22.19 87.29 0.86
N THR A 299 21.01 86.81 1.27
CA THR A 299 19.81 87.64 1.40
C THR A 299 20.01 88.73 2.45
N THR A 300 20.62 88.38 3.59
CA THR A 300 20.96 89.33 4.65
C THR A 300 21.98 90.36 4.14
N ALA A 301 23.04 89.92 3.46
CA ALA A 301 24.04 90.80 2.87
C ALA A 301 23.45 91.73 1.81
N ASN A 302 22.54 91.24 0.96
CA ASN A 302 21.82 92.04 -0.03
C ASN A 302 20.99 93.15 0.65
N GLY A 303 20.26 92.82 1.71
CA GLY A 303 19.51 93.80 2.50
C GLY A 303 20.41 94.90 3.09
N VAL A 304 21.52 94.52 3.72
CA VAL A 304 22.49 95.48 4.30
C VAL A 304 23.13 96.37 3.24
N VAL A 305 23.50 95.80 2.08
CA VAL A 305 24.04 96.58 0.95
C VAL A 305 22.98 97.51 0.36
N GLY A 306 21.72 97.08 0.28
CA GLY A 306 20.58 97.89 -0.13
C GLY A 306 20.38 99.10 0.79
N ASP A 307 20.36 98.87 2.10
CA ASP A 307 20.24 99.94 3.11
C ASP A 307 21.40 100.94 3.03
N ALA A 308 22.65 100.43 2.90
CA ALA A 308 23.84 101.26 2.74
C ALA A 308 23.80 102.06 1.42
N LEU A 309 23.31 101.47 0.35
CA LEU A 309 23.14 102.12 -0.95
C LEU A 309 22.14 103.27 -0.87
N ASP A 310 21.00 103.07 -0.20
CA ASP A 310 19.98 104.11 -0.06
C ASP A 310 20.46 105.26 0.83
N GLY A 311 21.17 104.97 1.92
CA GLY A 311 21.84 105.99 2.75
C GLY A 311 22.92 106.76 1.98
N ALA A 312 23.71 106.07 1.15
CA ALA A 312 24.72 106.70 0.30
C ALA A 312 24.08 107.62 -0.76
N LYS A 313 23.00 107.20 -1.42
CA LYS A 313 22.23 108.03 -2.36
C LYS A 313 21.67 109.28 -1.68
N GLN A 314 21.04 109.12 -0.52
CA GLN A 314 20.49 110.25 0.24
C GLN A 314 21.57 111.26 0.61
N THR A 315 22.74 110.79 1.06
CA THR A 315 23.89 111.64 1.40
C THR A 315 24.45 112.36 0.17
N ASN A 316 24.55 111.66 -0.96
CA ASN A 316 25.01 112.21 -2.23
C ASN A 316 24.03 113.27 -2.78
N ASP A 317 22.73 113.01 -2.72
CA ASP A 317 21.70 113.96 -3.15
C ASP A 317 21.65 115.21 -2.25
N ALA A 318 21.80 115.03 -0.93
CA ALA A 318 21.92 116.14 0.02
C ALA A 318 23.17 116.98 -0.24
N THR A 319 24.32 116.33 -0.51
CA THR A 319 25.59 117.00 -0.84
C THR A 319 25.47 117.76 -2.16
N LYS A 320 24.83 117.19 -3.18
CA LYS A 320 24.51 117.86 -4.44
C LYS A 320 23.63 119.09 -4.23
N SER A 321 22.58 118.99 -3.40
CA SER A 321 21.73 120.13 -3.04
C SER A 321 22.51 121.23 -2.31
N LEU A 322 23.41 120.87 -1.39
CA LEU A 322 24.29 121.81 -0.69
C LEU A 322 25.24 122.53 -1.65
N ILE A 323 25.86 121.80 -2.59
CA ILE A 323 26.71 122.38 -3.64
C ILE A 323 25.93 123.41 -4.46
N GLU A 324 24.69 123.09 -4.88
CA GLU A 324 23.83 124.03 -5.62
C GLU A 324 23.42 125.26 -4.80
N GLN A 325 23.28 125.12 -3.47
CA GLN A 325 23.07 126.27 -2.58
C GLN A 325 24.33 127.14 -2.45
N LEU A 326 25.51 126.53 -2.29
CA LEU A 326 26.79 127.25 -2.19
C LEU A 326 27.11 128.03 -3.48
N LYS A 327 26.75 127.51 -4.65
CA LYS A 327 26.89 128.18 -5.96
C LYS A 327 26.10 129.49 -6.09
N LYS A 328 25.07 129.71 -5.26
CA LYS A 328 24.27 130.95 -5.24
C LYS A 328 24.90 132.07 -4.42
N LEU A 329 25.94 131.81 -3.64
CA LEU A 329 26.65 132.80 -2.84
C LEU A 329 27.69 133.56 -3.68
N PRO A 330 28.12 134.77 -3.26
CA PRO A 330 29.15 135.53 -3.98
C PRO A 330 30.47 134.74 -4.10
N SER A 331 31.02 134.64 -5.31
CA SER A 331 32.22 133.84 -5.60
C SER A 331 33.46 134.40 -4.91
N THR A 332 33.86 133.80 -3.79
CA THR A 332 35.15 134.03 -3.12
C THR A 332 36.05 132.81 -3.29
N ILE A 333 37.38 132.99 -3.26
CA ILE A 333 38.37 131.90 -3.44
C ILE A 333 38.09 130.71 -2.51
N VAL A 334 37.70 130.98 -1.26
CA VAL A 334 37.40 129.97 -0.24
C VAL A 334 36.13 129.18 -0.57
N VAL A 335 35.09 129.85 -1.09
CA VAL A 335 33.82 129.19 -1.48
C VAL A 335 34.04 128.30 -2.71
N THR A 336 34.85 128.74 -3.68
CA THR A 336 35.17 127.94 -4.88
C THR A 336 35.98 126.68 -4.56
N ASP A 337 36.97 126.74 -3.66
CA ASP A 337 37.73 125.55 -3.23
C ASP A 337 36.83 124.53 -2.49
N LEU A 338 35.96 125.01 -1.59
CA LEU A 338 35.00 124.16 -0.89
C LEU A 338 34.04 123.47 -1.86
N ILE A 339 33.51 124.19 -2.86
CA ILE A 339 32.67 123.62 -3.91
C ILE A 339 33.42 122.51 -4.67
N ASN A 340 34.65 122.76 -5.14
CA ASN A 340 35.43 121.77 -5.90
C ASN A 340 35.72 120.50 -5.06
N ARG A 341 36.02 120.66 -3.77
CA ARG A 341 36.23 119.54 -2.85
C ARG A 341 34.95 118.75 -2.62
N LEU A 342 33.82 119.42 -2.43
CA LEU A 342 32.51 118.78 -2.30
C LEU A 342 32.09 118.08 -3.59
N GLU A 343 32.30 118.68 -4.76
CA GLU A 343 32.02 118.07 -6.07
C GLU A 343 32.88 116.82 -6.29
N THR A 344 34.17 116.87 -5.99
CA THR A 344 35.08 115.71 -6.08
C THR A 344 34.65 114.60 -5.12
N GLN A 345 34.29 114.95 -3.88
CA GLN A 345 33.84 113.97 -2.89
C GLN A 345 32.49 113.36 -3.29
N ASN A 346 31.56 114.16 -3.81
CA ASN A 346 30.27 113.73 -4.32
C ASN A 346 30.44 112.80 -5.53
N GLN A 347 31.38 113.08 -6.43
CA GLN A 347 31.70 112.18 -7.54
C GLN A 347 32.24 110.84 -7.05
N LYS A 348 33.15 110.83 -6.06
CA LYS A 348 33.65 109.59 -5.44
C LYS A 348 32.53 108.79 -4.76
N VAL A 349 31.59 109.46 -4.09
CA VAL A 349 30.41 108.80 -3.51
C VAL A 349 29.51 108.25 -4.62
N GLY A 350 29.33 108.97 -5.73
CA GLY A 350 28.63 108.48 -6.93
C GLY A 350 29.25 107.23 -7.55
N ASP A 351 30.59 107.18 -7.65
CA ASP A 351 31.31 105.98 -8.10
C ASP A 351 31.11 104.80 -7.14
N SER A 352 31.16 105.06 -5.83
CA SER A 352 30.86 104.06 -4.79
C SER A 352 29.41 103.57 -4.85
N ILE A 353 28.43 104.45 -5.08
CA ILE A 353 27.02 104.10 -5.31
C ILE A 353 26.90 103.15 -6.50
N THR A 354 27.56 103.46 -7.62
CA THR A 354 27.53 102.63 -8.83
C THR A 354 28.10 101.24 -8.57
N ARG A 355 29.22 101.14 -7.82
CA ARG A 355 29.82 99.86 -7.42
C ARG A 355 28.94 99.08 -6.46
N LEU A 356 28.31 99.75 -5.48
CA LEU A 356 27.36 99.12 -4.55
C LEU A 356 26.09 98.65 -5.27
N GLN A 357 25.60 99.39 -6.26
CA GLN A 357 24.49 98.97 -7.12
C GLN A 357 24.83 97.71 -7.91
N ALA A 358 26.00 97.67 -8.54
CA ALA A 358 26.48 96.48 -9.24
C ALA A 358 26.59 95.29 -8.28
N LEU A 359 27.23 95.47 -7.12
CA LEU A 359 27.34 94.43 -6.09
C LEU A 359 25.98 93.94 -5.59
N ASN A 360 25.01 94.84 -5.38
CA ASN A 360 23.66 94.49 -4.95
C ASN A 360 22.90 93.67 -6.00
N SER A 361 23.03 94.07 -7.27
CA SER A 361 22.46 93.35 -8.41
C SER A 361 23.10 91.98 -8.58
N ASP A 362 24.43 91.89 -8.52
CA ASP A 362 25.18 90.64 -8.62
C ASP A 362 24.84 89.69 -7.47
N THR A 363 24.71 90.21 -6.25
CA THR A 363 24.27 89.44 -5.08
C THR A 363 22.84 88.94 -5.27
N GLY A 364 21.94 89.75 -5.83
CA GLY A 364 20.57 89.36 -6.17
C GLY A 364 20.52 88.24 -7.21
N SER A 365 21.34 88.33 -8.25
CA SER A 365 21.50 87.27 -9.25
C SER A 365 22.08 85.99 -8.64
N LEU A 366 23.06 86.10 -7.75
CA LEU A 366 23.71 84.96 -7.08
C LEU A 366 22.74 84.20 -6.16
N ILE A 367 21.81 84.90 -5.49
CA ILE A 367 20.72 84.28 -4.73
C ILE A 367 19.85 83.40 -5.65
N GLY A 368 19.47 83.90 -6.84
CA GLY A 368 18.71 83.12 -7.83
C GLY A 368 19.48 81.90 -8.35
N THR A 369 20.76 82.05 -8.67
CA THR A 369 21.62 80.93 -9.11
C THR A 369 21.78 79.86 -8.02
N THR A 370 21.85 80.29 -6.75
CA THR A 370 21.96 79.39 -5.59
C THR A 370 20.67 78.60 -5.36
N ALA A 371 19.50 79.22 -5.55
CA ALA A 371 18.21 78.53 -5.51
C ALA A 371 18.09 77.48 -6.64
N ASN A 372 18.47 77.84 -7.86
CA ASN A 372 18.48 76.91 -9.00
C ASN A 372 19.43 75.72 -8.79
N ALA A 373 20.57 75.94 -8.12
CA ALA A 373 21.50 74.87 -7.77
C ALA A 373 20.90 73.90 -6.73
N ALA A 374 20.13 74.41 -5.75
CA ALA A 374 19.39 73.58 -4.79
C ALA A 374 18.34 72.70 -5.51
N ASP A 375 17.55 73.28 -6.40
CA ASP A 375 16.53 72.56 -7.18
C ASP A 375 17.16 71.50 -8.10
N SER A 376 18.28 71.83 -8.74
CA SER A 376 19.03 70.90 -9.59
C SER A 376 19.60 69.73 -8.77
N LEU A 377 20.17 70.01 -7.59
CA LEU A 377 20.68 68.98 -6.69
C LEU A 377 19.55 68.07 -6.18
N ASN A 378 18.42 68.66 -5.78
CA ASN A 378 17.25 67.91 -5.34
C ASN A 378 16.71 67.03 -6.47
N THR A 379 16.57 67.55 -7.69
CA THR A 379 16.11 66.80 -8.86
C THR A 379 17.05 65.65 -9.22
N ALA A 380 18.36 65.88 -9.23
CA ALA A 380 19.35 64.85 -9.48
C ALA A 380 19.34 63.76 -8.39
N THR A 381 19.15 64.16 -7.13
CA THR A 381 19.00 63.24 -6.00
C THR A 381 17.77 62.35 -6.20
N GLN A 382 16.59 62.94 -6.44
CA GLN A 382 15.34 62.19 -6.62
C GLN A 382 15.42 61.24 -7.82
N THR A 383 15.94 61.70 -8.96
CA THR A 383 16.14 60.87 -10.15
C THR A 383 17.02 59.66 -9.84
N THR A 384 18.09 59.85 -9.07
CA THR A 384 19.01 58.76 -8.69
C THR A 384 18.36 57.80 -7.70
N LEU A 385 17.57 58.29 -6.75
CA LEU A 385 16.81 57.48 -5.80
C LEU A 385 15.76 56.62 -6.53
N ASP A 386 15.03 57.20 -7.49
CA ASP A 386 14.04 56.51 -8.30
C ASP A 386 14.66 55.43 -9.19
N ALA A 387 15.79 55.75 -9.84
CA ALA A 387 16.54 54.79 -10.66
C ALA A 387 17.07 53.62 -9.83
N THR A 388 17.61 53.90 -8.63
CA THR A 388 18.14 52.88 -7.71
C THR A 388 17.02 51.99 -7.16
N THR A 389 15.89 52.58 -6.77
CA THR A 389 14.70 51.86 -6.31
C THR A 389 14.12 50.98 -7.41
N SER A 390 14.07 51.49 -8.65
CA SER A 390 13.63 50.73 -9.82
C SER A 390 14.57 49.57 -10.15
N ALA A 391 15.89 49.79 -10.10
CA ALA A 391 16.89 48.73 -10.30
C ALA A 391 16.74 47.62 -9.24
N ARG A 392 16.59 48.00 -7.96
CA ARG A 392 16.31 47.06 -6.88
C ARG A 392 15.02 46.28 -7.12
N LYS A 393 13.93 46.95 -7.51
CA LYS A 393 12.63 46.32 -7.80
C LYS A 393 12.74 45.34 -8.95
N THR A 394 13.43 45.67 -10.04
CA THR A 394 13.65 44.76 -11.17
C THR A 394 14.48 43.55 -10.76
N LEU A 395 15.55 43.75 -9.99
CA LEU A 395 16.44 42.67 -9.58
C LEU A 395 15.74 41.69 -8.62
N SER A 396 15.04 42.20 -7.61
CA SER A 396 14.39 41.41 -6.57
C SER A 396 12.98 40.91 -6.94
N GLY A 397 12.22 41.73 -7.68
CA GLY A 397 10.82 41.47 -7.99
C GLY A 397 10.58 40.76 -9.32
N ASP A 398 11.52 40.85 -10.27
CA ASP A 398 11.34 40.28 -11.62
C ASP A 398 12.44 39.27 -12.00
N ALA A 399 13.71 39.69 -11.98
CA ALA A 399 14.81 38.90 -12.52
C ALA A 399 15.08 37.64 -11.68
N LEU A 400 15.19 37.79 -10.36
CA LEU A 400 15.48 36.67 -9.45
C LEU A 400 14.35 35.63 -9.41
N PRO A 401 13.06 36.00 -9.29
CA PRO A 401 11.97 35.01 -9.34
C PRO A 401 11.93 34.23 -10.65
N LYS A 402 12.18 34.88 -11.80
CA LYS A 402 12.22 34.22 -13.12
C LYS A 402 13.41 33.27 -13.24
N LEU A 403 14.59 33.70 -12.78
CA LEU A 403 15.79 32.86 -12.74
C LEU A 403 15.59 31.64 -11.83
N ASN A 404 15.07 31.84 -10.61
CA ASN A 404 14.78 30.74 -9.70
C ASN A 404 13.75 29.77 -10.28
N SER A 405 12.69 30.27 -10.92
CA SER A 405 11.68 29.42 -11.57
C SER A 405 12.27 28.59 -12.72
N GLY A 406 13.14 29.19 -13.54
CA GLY A 406 13.85 28.49 -14.62
C GLY A 406 14.82 27.42 -14.08
N LEU A 407 15.59 27.75 -13.04
CA LEU A 407 16.50 26.83 -12.37
C LEU A 407 15.76 25.69 -11.67
N THR A 408 14.62 25.95 -11.03
CA THR A 408 13.77 24.91 -10.44
C THR A 408 13.20 23.97 -11.51
N SER A 409 12.75 24.51 -12.64
CA SER A 409 12.26 23.68 -13.76
C SER A 409 13.38 22.80 -14.35
N LEU A 410 14.59 23.35 -14.48
CA LEU A 410 15.75 22.60 -14.94
C LEU A 410 16.17 21.51 -13.93
N SER A 411 16.12 21.82 -12.63
CA SER A 411 16.39 20.85 -11.56
C SER A 411 15.38 19.71 -11.59
N GLN A 412 14.08 19.99 -11.68
CA GLN A 412 13.03 18.98 -11.80
C GLN A 412 13.22 18.09 -13.04
N THR A 413 13.61 18.68 -14.16
CA THR A 413 13.92 17.94 -15.39
C THR A 413 15.14 17.04 -15.21
N ALA A 414 16.21 17.54 -14.61
CA ALA A 414 17.42 16.76 -14.32
C ALA A 414 17.13 15.60 -13.34
N THR A 415 16.32 15.83 -12.30
CA THR A 415 15.90 14.79 -11.36
C THR A 415 15.00 13.74 -12.03
N THR A 416 14.05 14.16 -12.87
CA THR A 416 13.17 13.24 -13.61
C THR A 416 13.96 12.38 -14.59
N LEU A 417 14.90 12.99 -15.31
CA LEU A 417 15.78 12.27 -16.23
C LEU A 417 16.72 11.33 -15.47
N ALA A 418 17.27 11.74 -14.32
CA ALA A 418 18.07 10.87 -13.46
C ALA A 418 17.25 9.67 -12.97
N GLY A 419 16.01 9.88 -12.51
CA GLY A 419 15.10 8.81 -12.12
C GLY A 419 14.76 7.85 -13.26
N THR A 420 14.57 8.37 -14.47
CA THR A 420 14.34 7.58 -15.69
C THR A 420 15.57 6.73 -16.02
N VAL A 421 16.77 7.30 -15.95
CA VAL A 421 18.04 6.60 -16.17
C VAL A 421 18.28 5.53 -15.10
N THR A 422 17.98 5.81 -13.83
CA THR A 422 18.07 4.81 -12.74
C THR A 422 17.05 3.68 -12.90
N SER A 423 15.84 3.98 -13.39
CA SER A 423 14.81 2.96 -13.63
C SER A 423 15.17 1.97 -14.76
N GLN A 424 16.15 2.29 -15.61
CA GLN A 424 16.68 1.35 -16.60
C GLN A 424 17.49 0.20 -15.97
N ASP A 425 17.96 0.30 -14.73
CA ASP A 425 18.68 -0.80 -14.06
C ASP A 425 17.80 -2.05 -13.92
N ALA A 426 16.51 -1.86 -13.62
CA ALA A 426 15.54 -2.96 -13.59
C ALA A 426 15.35 -3.62 -14.97
N LEU A 427 15.32 -2.81 -16.04
CA LEU A 427 15.26 -3.30 -17.42
C LEU A 427 16.55 -4.03 -17.83
N PHE A 428 17.72 -3.55 -17.39
CA PHE A 428 19.00 -4.23 -17.62
C PHE A 428 19.03 -5.59 -16.92
N SER A 429 18.65 -5.68 -15.64
CA SER A 429 18.57 -6.96 -14.92
C SER A 429 17.53 -7.91 -15.51
N GLN A 430 16.39 -7.38 -15.98
CA GLN A 430 15.39 -8.21 -16.65
C GLN A 430 15.89 -8.72 -18.00
N THR A 431 16.65 -7.92 -18.75
CA THR A 431 17.28 -8.33 -20.02
C THR A 431 18.37 -9.38 -19.79
N GLU A 432 19.19 -9.26 -18.74
CA GLU A 432 20.14 -10.31 -18.34
C GLU A 432 19.42 -11.64 -18.04
N THR A 433 18.31 -11.57 -17.30
CA THR A 433 17.49 -12.75 -16.99
C THR A 433 16.91 -13.39 -18.25
N VAL A 434 16.44 -12.59 -19.21
CA VAL A 434 15.93 -13.09 -20.51
C VAL A 434 17.06 -13.72 -21.34
N LEU A 435 18.26 -13.16 -21.33
CA LEU A 435 19.43 -13.74 -22.00
C LEU A 435 19.84 -15.08 -21.34
N ASP A 436 19.75 -15.19 -20.02
CA ASP A 436 19.96 -16.47 -19.30
C ASP A 436 18.90 -17.52 -19.65
N GLN A 437 17.63 -17.11 -19.71
CA GLN A 437 16.54 -17.97 -20.13
C GLN A 437 16.69 -18.42 -21.59
N LEU A 438 17.17 -17.55 -22.48
CA LEU A 438 17.42 -17.87 -23.88
C LEU A 438 18.56 -18.88 -24.03
N ASP A 439 19.65 -18.74 -23.26
CA ASP A 439 20.74 -19.73 -23.21
C ASP A 439 20.25 -21.10 -22.71
N GLN A 440 19.39 -21.11 -21.69
CA GLN A 440 18.82 -22.34 -21.14
C GLN A 440 17.87 -23.00 -22.14
N ALA A 441 16.96 -22.24 -22.76
CA ALA A 441 16.04 -22.73 -23.77
C ALA A 441 16.78 -23.30 -25.00
N ALA A 442 17.88 -22.66 -25.42
CA ALA A 442 18.72 -23.16 -26.51
C ALA A 442 19.39 -24.50 -26.14
N LYS A 443 19.88 -24.65 -24.90
CA LYS A 443 20.43 -25.93 -24.39
C LYS A 443 19.38 -27.03 -24.35
N ASP A 444 18.18 -26.74 -23.84
CA ASP A 444 17.10 -27.72 -23.71
C ASP A 444 16.58 -28.14 -25.09
N THR A 445 16.42 -27.19 -26.01
CA THR A 445 16.05 -27.46 -27.41
C THR A 445 17.11 -28.33 -28.10
N LYS A 446 18.40 -28.04 -27.88
CA LYS A 446 19.49 -28.87 -28.40
C LYS A 446 19.43 -30.31 -27.85
N ALA A 447 19.15 -30.47 -26.56
CA ALA A 447 19.01 -31.80 -25.94
C ALA A 447 17.83 -32.57 -26.53
N ALA A 448 16.68 -31.92 -26.71
CA ALA A 448 15.51 -32.50 -27.35
C ALA A 448 15.79 -32.89 -28.82
N LEU A 449 16.42 -32.00 -29.60
CA LEU A 449 16.80 -32.27 -30.99
C LEU A 449 17.77 -33.46 -31.11
N LYS A 450 18.74 -33.61 -30.20
CA LYS A 450 19.60 -34.80 -30.14
C LYS A 450 18.80 -36.08 -29.86
N GLN A 451 17.79 -36.01 -29.01
CA GLN A 451 16.94 -37.16 -28.71
C GLN A 451 16.04 -37.52 -29.90
N THR A 452 15.50 -36.51 -30.60
CA THR A 452 14.74 -36.69 -31.84
C THR A 452 15.61 -37.27 -32.94
N ASP A 453 16.86 -36.81 -33.12
CA ASP A 453 17.79 -37.39 -34.07
C ASP A 453 18.05 -38.88 -33.79
N LYS A 454 18.24 -39.27 -32.52
CA LYS A 454 18.36 -40.69 -32.13
C LYS A 454 17.11 -41.50 -32.47
N GLY A 455 15.92 -40.94 -32.24
CA GLY A 455 14.65 -41.56 -32.61
C GLY A 455 14.53 -41.76 -34.12
N LEU A 456 14.82 -40.72 -34.90
CA LEU A 456 14.84 -40.76 -36.36
C LEU A 456 15.90 -41.70 -36.90
N ALA A 457 17.07 -41.81 -36.27
CA ALA A 457 18.10 -42.80 -36.61
C ALA A 457 17.57 -44.23 -36.50
N THR A 458 16.81 -44.48 -35.43
CA THR A 458 16.19 -45.79 -35.18
C THR A 458 15.12 -46.08 -36.24
N ILE A 459 14.29 -45.09 -36.58
CA ILE A 459 13.26 -45.23 -37.64
C ILE A 459 13.92 -45.43 -39.01
N GLU A 460 14.95 -44.65 -39.35
CA GLU A 460 15.72 -44.77 -40.59
C GLU A 460 16.29 -46.19 -40.73
N THR A 461 16.84 -46.74 -39.65
CA THR A 461 17.36 -48.12 -39.61
C THR A 461 16.23 -49.12 -39.82
N LYS A 462 15.11 -48.98 -39.09
CA LYS A 462 13.95 -49.87 -39.22
C LYS A 462 13.29 -49.81 -40.59
N LEU A 463 13.12 -48.63 -41.19
CA LEU A 463 12.56 -48.49 -42.53
C LEU A 463 13.48 -49.13 -43.57
N GLY A 464 14.80 -49.01 -43.41
CA GLY A 464 15.77 -49.71 -44.27
C GLY A 464 15.65 -51.23 -44.14
N THR A 465 15.53 -51.75 -42.91
CA THR A 465 15.28 -53.17 -42.65
C THR A 465 13.93 -53.62 -43.24
N THR A 466 12.85 -52.88 -43.00
CA THR A 466 11.51 -53.18 -43.52
C THR A 466 11.43 -53.08 -45.04
N ALA A 467 12.12 -52.13 -45.68
CA ALA A 467 12.21 -52.06 -47.13
C ALA A 467 12.94 -53.30 -47.70
N THR A 468 13.99 -53.75 -47.00
CA THR A 468 14.74 -54.96 -47.36
C THR A 468 13.89 -56.23 -47.17
N ASP A 469 13.18 -56.33 -46.04
CA ASP A 469 12.26 -57.41 -45.73
C ASP A 469 11.06 -57.43 -46.67
N LEU A 470 10.52 -56.27 -47.06
CA LEU A 470 9.41 -56.14 -48.01
C LEU A 470 9.83 -56.51 -49.44
N SER A 471 11.06 -56.18 -49.83
CA SER A 471 11.66 -56.65 -51.08
C SER A 471 11.86 -58.18 -51.08
N ALA A 472 12.13 -58.77 -49.90
CA ALA A 472 12.17 -60.22 -49.71
C ALA A 472 10.77 -60.88 -49.64
N LEU A 473 9.75 -60.14 -49.18
CA LEU A 473 8.34 -60.55 -49.10
C LEU A 473 7.59 -60.52 -50.44
N GLY A 474 8.24 -60.12 -51.55
CA GLY A 474 7.75 -60.28 -52.92
C GLY A 474 7.42 -61.72 -53.34
N THR A 475 7.48 -62.69 -52.43
CA THR A 475 7.08 -64.09 -52.60
C THR A 475 5.93 -64.56 -51.71
N SER A 476 5.29 -63.72 -50.87
CA SER A 476 4.08 -64.19 -50.15
C SER A 476 3.13 -63.08 -49.65
N SER A 477 1.93 -63.09 -50.23
CA SER A 477 0.56 -62.96 -49.66
C SER A 477 0.25 -62.17 -48.36
N ALA A 478 0.98 -61.11 -48.00
CA ALA A 478 0.72 -60.30 -46.80
C ALA A 478 0.00 -58.94 -47.07
N LEU A 479 -0.63 -58.77 -48.24
CA LEU A 479 -1.26 -57.49 -48.66
C LEU A 479 -2.74 -57.35 -48.26
N SER A 480 -3.33 -58.35 -47.59
CA SER A 480 -4.75 -58.32 -47.20
C SER A 480 -5.05 -57.54 -45.92
N GLY A 481 -4.05 -56.97 -45.24
CA GLY A 481 -4.21 -56.30 -43.95
C GLY A 481 -4.32 -54.76 -44.01
N LEU A 482 -4.12 -54.15 -45.17
CA LEU A 482 -4.08 -52.68 -45.34
C LEU A 482 -5.39 -52.08 -45.85
N PHE A 483 -6.24 -52.92 -46.43
CA PHE A 483 -7.63 -52.62 -46.73
C PHE A 483 -8.47 -53.42 -45.75
N GLY A 484 -9.48 -52.80 -45.14
CA GLY A 484 -10.51 -53.58 -44.44
C GLY A 484 -11.12 -54.63 -45.39
N THR A 485 -11.91 -55.57 -44.86
CA THR A 485 -12.52 -56.67 -45.62
C THR A 485 -13.30 -56.25 -46.88
N ASP A 486 -13.58 -54.96 -47.05
CA ASP A 486 -14.48 -54.39 -48.05
C ASP A 486 -13.77 -53.41 -49.03
N GLY A 487 -12.45 -53.21 -48.92
CA GLY A 487 -11.66 -52.44 -49.90
C GLY A 487 -11.77 -50.90 -49.83
N LYS A 488 -12.37 -50.32 -48.77
CA LYS A 488 -12.58 -48.86 -48.62
C LYS A 488 -11.80 -48.28 -47.44
N LEU A 489 -11.44 -47.00 -47.53
CA LEU A 489 -10.85 -46.24 -46.40
C LEU A 489 -11.91 -45.91 -45.35
N ASP A 490 -11.55 -46.08 -44.07
CA ASP A 490 -12.41 -45.79 -42.91
C ASP A 490 -12.47 -44.27 -42.63
N VAL A 491 -13.65 -43.70 -42.85
CA VAL A 491 -13.98 -42.27 -42.64
C VAL A 491 -13.74 -41.84 -41.19
N SER A 492 -13.93 -42.77 -40.24
CA SER A 492 -13.80 -42.52 -38.80
C SER A 492 -12.34 -42.27 -38.40
N ALA A 493 -11.40 -43.01 -39.01
CA ALA A 493 -9.97 -42.92 -38.72
C ALA A 493 -9.33 -41.63 -39.27
N ILE A 494 -9.81 -41.12 -40.41
CA ILE A 494 -9.37 -39.82 -40.95
C ILE A 494 -9.92 -38.66 -40.10
N SER A 495 -11.18 -38.77 -39.67
CA SER A 495 -11.81 -37.79 -38.78
C SER A 495 -11.04 -37.66 -37.46
N GLU A 496 -10.61 -38.78 -36.88
CA GLU A 496 -9.82 -38.80 -35.63
C GLU A 496 -8.40 -38.21 -35.81
N PHE A 497 -7.78 -38.39 -36.97
CA PHE A 497 -6.47 -37.82 -37.29
C PHE A 497 -6.51 -36.31 -37.60
N MET A 498 -7.58 -35.83 -38.23
CA MET A 498 -7.77 -34.41 -38.55
C MET A 498 -8.22 -33.57 -37.34
N LEU A 499 -8.78 -34.20 -36.30
CA LEU A 499 -9.26 -33.53 -35.09
C LEU A 499 -8.17 -33.08 -34.11
N SER A 500 -6.89 -33.41 -34.29
CA SER A 500 -5.86 -32.96 -33.35
C SER A 500 -4.41 -33.08 -33.85
N PRO A 501 -3.71 -31.97 -34.19
CA PRO A 501 -2.25 -32.02 -34.34
C PRO A 501 -1.53 -32.25 -32.99
N THR A 502 -2.23 -32.09 -31.86
CA THR A 502 -1.71 -32.38 -30.51
C THR A 502 -2.84 -32.81 -29.58
N VAL A 503 -2.91 -34.11 -29.29
CA VAL A 503 -3.79 -34.64 -28.23
C VAL A 503 -3.24 -34.12 -26.90
N LEU A 504 -4.01 -33.30 -26.19
CA LEU A 504 -3.67 -32.86 -24.84
C LEU A 504 -3.82 -34.06 -23.88
N ASP A 505 -2.74 -34.83 -23.72
CA ASP A 505 -2.66 -35.90 -22.71
C ASP A 505 -2.54 -35.26 -21.31
N THR A 506 -3.69 -34.98 -20.69
CA THR A 506 -3.77 -34.35 -19.38
C THR A 506 -3.32 -35.33 -18.30
N LYS A 507 -2.07 -35.18 -17.84
CA LYS A 507 -1.56 -35.90 -16.66
C LYS A 507 -1.82 -35.09 -15.40
N THR A 508 -2.84 -35.48 -14.62
CA THR A 508 -3.14 -34.84 -13.33
C THR A 508 -2.12 -35.27 -12.27
N VAL A 509 -1.33 -34.31 -11.77
CA VAL A 509 -0.23 -34.59 -10.84
C VAL A 509 -0.72 -34.87 -9.41
N TYR A 510 -1.72 -34.12 -8.93
CA TYR A 510 -2.34 -34.27 -7.62
C TYR A 510 -3.87 -34.25 -7.77
N PRO A 511 -4.51 -35.38 -8.07
CA PRO A 511 -5.94 -35.42 -8.35
C PRO A 511 -6.74 -35.13 -7.08
N VAL A 512 -7.71 -34.23 -7.19
CA VAL A 512 -8.71 -33.96 -6.15
C VAL A 512 -10.08 -34.20 -6.77
N ALA A 513 -10.81 -35.18 -6.25
CA ALA A 513 -12.00 -35.75 -6.89
C ALA A 513 -13.22 -34.83 -6.87
N THR A 514 -13.36 -33.97 -5.85
CA THR A 514 -14.53 -33.10 -5.68
C THR A 514 -14.15 -31.68 -5.31
N TYR A 515 -14.98 -30.71 -5.70
CA TYR A 515 -14.79 -29.31 -5.34
C TYR A 515 -14.88 -29.12 -3.82
N GLY A 516 -15.78 -29.84 -3.16
CA GLY A 516 -15.91 -29.88 -1.70
C GLY A 516 -14.61 -30.30 -1.01
N SER A 517 -13.92 -31.33 -1.52
CA SER A 517 -12.62 -31.75 -1.00
C SER A 517 -11.53 -30.69 -1.21
N GLY A 518 -11.56 -29.98 -2.34
CA GLY A 518 -10.65 -28.85 -2.59
C GLY A 518 -10.88 -27.66 -1.67
N MET A 519 -12.13 -27.44 -1.25
CA MET A 519 -12.54 -26.33 -0.38
C MET A 519 -12.53 -26.65 1.11
N ALA A 520 -12.49 -27.93 1.50
CA ALA A 520 -12.45 -28.38 2.88
C ALA A 520 -11.35 -27.69 3.72
N PRO A 521 -10.08 -27.56 3.25
CA PRO A 521 -9.06 -26.83 3.99
C PRO A 521 -9.49 -25.44 4.46
N LEU A 522 -10.21 -24.67 3.65
CA LEU A 522 -10.64 -23.33 4.02
C LEU A 522 -11.70 -23.39 5.15
N PHE A 523 -12.75 -24.17 4.95
CA PHE A 523 -13.87 -24.24 5.89
C PHE A 523 -13.48 -24.87 7.22
N THR A 524 -12.65 -25.91 7.20
CA THR A 524 -12.08 -26.53 8.41
C THR A 524 -11.25 -25.53 9.20
N ASN A 525 -10.41 -24.72 8.55
CA ASN A 525 -9.62 -23.69 9.25
C ASN A 525 -10.50 -22.60 9.88
N MET A 526 -11.52 -22.13 9.16
CA MET A 526 -12.47 -21.15 9.70
C MET A 526 -13.20 -21.69 10.93
N ALA A 527 -13.68 -22.93 10.86
CA ALA A 527 -14.30 -23.61 11.99
C ALA A 527 -13.38 -23.68 13.21
N LEU A 528 -12.14 -24.16 13.05
CA LEU A 528 -11.21 -24.30 14.17
C LEU A 528 -10.84 -22.96 14.82
N TRP A 529 -10.70 -21.89 14.03
CA TRP A 529 -10.46 -20.55 14.57
C TRP A 529 -11.65 -20.03 15.37
N VAL A 530 -12.86 -20.12 14.80
CA VAL A 530 -14.09 -19.66 15.46
C VAL A 530 -14.34 -20.46 16.74
N GLY A 531 -14.10 -21.76 16.74
CA GLY A 531 -14.24 -22.58 17.94
C GLY A 531 -13.22 -22.25 19.02
N ALA A 532 -11.95 -22.06 18.66
CA ALA A 532 -10.93 -21.59 19.60
C ALA A 532 -11.26 -20.19 20.16
N PHE A 533 -11.85 -19.31 19.35
CA PHE A 533 -12.34 -18.00 19.78
C PHE A 533 -13.55 -18.09 20.71
N ALA A 534 -14.51 -18.98 20.44
CA ALA A 534 -15.68 -19.18 21.28
C ALA A 534 -15.29 -19.62 22.70
N LEU A 535 -14.22 -20.43 22.84
CA LEU A 535 -13.65 -20.77 24.15
C LEU A 535 -13.21 -19.52 24.93
N MET A 536 -12.69 -18.47 24.26
CA MET A 536 -12.29 -17.22 24.94
C MET A 536 -13.46 -16.35 25.36
N VAL A 537 -14.60 -16.48 24.70
CA VAL A 537 -15.78 -15.66 24.97
C VAL A 537 -16.60 -16.28 26.10
N ILE A 538 -16.76 -17.61 26.10
CA ILE A 538 -17.64 -18.32 27.03
C ILE A 538 -16.91 -18.80 28.28
N VAL A 539 -15.68 -19.29 28.17
CA VAL A 539 -14.94 -19.83 29.32
C VAL A 539 -14.19 -18.72 30.02
N LYS A 540 -14.34 -18.65 31.35
CA LYS A 540 -13.60 -17.71 32.19
C LYS A 540 -12.09 -17.91 32.04
N LEU A 541 -11.37 -16.85 31.67
CA LEU A 541 -9.93 -16.93 31.38
C LEU A 541 -9.09 -16.77 32.65
N GLU A 542 -9.54 -15.98 33.62
CA GLU A 542 -8.82 -15.79 34.88
C GLU A 542 -8.86 -17.03 35.80
N VAL A 543 -7.76 -17.28 36.52
CA VAL A 543 -7.62 -18.40 37.47
C VAL A 543 -7.75 -17.87 38.88
N ASP A 544 -8.78 -18.34 39.58
CA ASP A 544 -9.09 -18.08 40.99
C ASP A 544 -8.15 -18.84 41.94
N ASP A 545 -7.93 -18.26 43.12
CA ASP A 545 -6.94 -18.72 44.12
C ASP A 545 -7.51 -19.71 45.15
N GLU A 546 -8.79 -20.06 45.03
CA GLU A 546 -9.50 -20.95 45.96
C GLU A 546 -8.88 -22.37 46.02
N ASP A 547 -8.87 -22.97 47.20
CA ASP A 547 -8.36 -24.34 47.43
C ASP A 547 -6.87 -24.55 47.10
N LEU A 548 -6.07 -23.48 46.97
CA LEU A 548 -4.62 -23.55 46.73
C LEU A 548 -3.82 -23.20 48.00
N PRO A 549 -2.82 -24.03 48.39
CA PRO A 549 -2.02 -23.77 49.59
C PRO A 549 -1.03 -22.60 49.44
N GLU A 550 -0.69 -22.23 48.20
CA GLU A 550 0.18 -21.09 47.87
C GLU A 550 -0.41 -20.34 46.66
N ALA A 551 -0.26 -19.01 46.65
CA ALA A 551 -0.73 -18.18 45.54
C ALA A 551 0.08 -18.48 44.25
N PRO A 552 -0.55 -18.96 43.17
CA PRO A 552 0.13 -19.32 41.94
C PRO A 552 0.64 -18.09 41.20
N ASN A 553 1.84 -18.21 40.60
CA ASN A 553 2.42 -17.11 39.83
C ASN A 553 1.73 -16.94 38.45
N ALA A 554 1.94 -15.79 37.80
CA ALA A 554 1.28 -15.45 36.53
C ALA A 554 1.53 -16.48 35.41
N THR A 555 2.74 -17.04 35.35
CA THR A 555 3.12 -18.09 34.39
C THR A 555 2.39 -19.40 34.66
N GLU A 556 2.28 -19.79 35.94
CA GLU A 556 1.57 -21.00 36.37
C GLU A 556 0.07 -20.90 36.09
N ARG A 557 -0.54 -19.73 36.34
CA ARG A 557 -1.95 -19.46 35.99
C ARG A 557 -2.18 -19.51 34.49
N TYR A 558 -1.32 -18.86 33.71
CA TYR A 558 -1.42 -18.85 32.24
C TYR A 558 -1.31 -20.27 31.66
N LEU A 559 -0.29 -21.03 32.08
CA LEU A 559 -0.07 -22.39 31.62
C LEU A 559 -1.20 -23.34 32.05
N ALA A 560 -1.67 -23.25 33.29
CA ALA A 560 -2.76 -24.11 33.78
C ALA A 560 -4.06 -23.91 32.98
N ARG A 561 -4.46 -22.66 32.74
CA ARG A 561 -5.66 -22.36 31.95
C ARG A 561 -5.47 -22.71 30.47
N PHE A 562 -4.29 -22.46 29.89
CA PHE A 562 -4.00 -22.89 28.52
C PHE A 562 -4.15 -24.42 28.37
N LEU A 563 -3.57 -25.20 29.27
CA LEU A 563 -3.68 -26.66 29.26
C LEU A 563 -5.13 -27.14 29.42
N LEU A 564 -5.94 -26.46 30.25
CA LEU A 564 -7.36 -26.77 30.38
C LEU A 564 -8.12 -26.54 29.07
N LEU A 565 -7.87 -25.41 28.39
CA LEU A 565 -8.52 -25.05 27.12
C LEU A 565 -7.96 -25.86 25.92
N ALA A 566 -6.73 -26.36 26.03
CA ALA A 566 -6.12 -27.21 25.02
C ALA A 566 -6.87 -28.53 24.82
N VAL A 567 -7.54 -29.05 25.85
CA VAL A 567 -8.34 -30.28 25.76
C VAL A 567 -9.55 -30.12 24.84
N PRO A 568 -10.50 -29.19 25.07
CA PRO A 568 -11.60 -28.97 24.14
C PRO A 568 -11.12 -28.44 22.78
N ALA A 569 -10.02 -27.68 22.71
CA ALA A 569 -9.44 -27.27 21.44
C ALA A 569 -8.89 -28.47 20.63
N ALA A 570 -8.18 -29.40 21.25
CA ALA A 570 -7.74 -30.62 20.56
C ALA A 570 -8.95 -31.47 20.15
N ALA A 571 -9.96 -31.58 21.02
CA ALA A 571 -11.19 -32.32 20.74
C ALA A 571 -11.94 -31.75 19.52
N GLN A 572 -12.08 -30.43 19.38
CA GLN A 572 -12.71 -29.83 18.18
C GLN A 572 -11.87 -30.10 16.92
N GLY A 573 -10.54 -30.15 17.04
CA GLY A 573 -9.63 -30.49 15.94
C GLY A 573 -9.93 -31.88 15.42
N VAL A 574 -10.07 -32.85 16.34
CA VAL A 574 -10.47 -34.22 16.02
C VAL A 574 -11.88 -34.28 15.47
N ILE A 575 -12.86 -33.66 16.13
CA ILE A 575 -14.27 -33.74 15.73
C ILE A 575 -14.47 -33.15 14.35
N THR A 576 -13.96 -31.95 14.08
CA THR A 576 -14.11 -31.28 12.78
C THR A 576 -13.53 -32.14 11.67
N THR A 577 -12.28 -32.58 11.81
CA THR A 577 -11.61 -33.38 10.78
C THR A 577 -12.16 -34.79 10.64
N ALA A 578 -12.59 -35.43 11.73
CA ALA A 578 -13.28 -36.72 11.66
C ALA A 578 -14.62 -36.60 10.94
N GLY A 579 -15.36 -35.52 11.17
CA GLY A 579 -16.59 -35.22 10.43
C GLY A 579 -16.32 -34.94 8.96
N ASP A 580 -15.26 -34.21 8.62
CA ASP A 580 -14.85 -33.98 7.22
C ASP A 580 -14.60 -35.34 6.51
N LEU A 581 -13.92 -36.27 7.19
CA LEU A 581 -13.70 -37.63 6.67
C LEU A 581 -15.00 -38.44 6.55
N ILE A 582 -15.93 -38.31 7.49
CA ILE A 582 -17.25 -38.96 7.45
C ILE A 582 -18.09 -38.45 6.28
N LEU A 583 -18.00 -37.15 5.98
CA LEU A 583 -18.65 -36.53 4.81
C LEU A 583 -18.03 -36.99 3.47
N GLY A 584 -16.88 -37.67 3.52
CA GLY A 584 -16.20 -38.21 2.35
C GLY A 584 -15.12 -37.30 1.78
N VAL A 585 -14.64 -36.28 2.51
CA VAL A 585 -13.54 -35.42 2.05
C VAL A 585 -12.34 -36.31 1.71
N GLN A 586 -11.86 -36.18 0.47
CA GLN A 586 -10.74 -36.97 -0.02
C GLN A 586 -9.51 -36.76 0.87
N THR A 587 -8.83 -37.85 1.25
CA THR A 587 -7.53 -37.77 1.90
C THR A 587 -6.58 -38.85 1.42
N VAL A 588 -5.33 -38.48 1.20
CA VAL A 588 -4.24 -39.43 0.93
C VAL A 588 -3.74 -40.07 2.23
N ASN A 589 -3.82 -39.34 3.35
CA ASN A 589 -3.44 -39.84 4.68
C ASN A 589 -4.37 -39.27 5.76
N ALA A 590 -5.40 -40.03 6.12
CA ALA A 590 -6.39 -39.63 7.13
C ALA A 590 -5.78 -39.38 8.54
N PRO A 591 -4.84 -40.19 9.07
CA PRO A 591 -4.18 -39.87 10.33
C PRO A 591 -3.46 -38.51 10.34
N LEU A 592 -2.73 -38.18 9.27
CA LEU A 592 -2.05 -36.89 9.16
C LEU A 592 -3.03 -35.73 8.93
N PHE A 593 -4.16 -35.97 8.27
CA PHE A 593 -5.24 -34.99 8.14
C PHE A 593 -5.81 -34.60 9.52
N VAL A 594 -6.16 -35.60 10.35
CA VAL A 594 -6.65 -35.37 11.71
C VAL A 594 -5.59 -34.71 12.58
N LEU A 595 -4.33 -35.17 12.50
CA LEU A 595 -3.21 -34.56 13.23
C LEU A 595 -3.02 -33.09 12.83
N THR A 596 -3.15 -32.76 11.54
CA THR A 596 -3.09 -31.39 11.03
C THR A 596 -4.19 -30.53 11.65
N GLY A 597 -5.42 -31.05 11.79
CA GLY A 597 -6.51 -30.35 12.47
C GLY A 597 -6.27 -30.10 13.95
N VAL A 598 -5.72 -31.09 14.67
CA VAL A 598 -5.37 -30.93 16.09
C VAL A 598 -4.27 -29.88 16.28
N ILE A 599 -3.19 -29.96 15.51
CA ILE A 599 -2.09 -28.99 15.58
C ILE A 599 -2.60 -27.59 15.24
N THR A 600 -3.38 -27.45 14.16
CA THR A 600 -3.96 -26.17 13.74
C THR A 600 -4.83 -25.58 14.84
N SER A 601 -5.72 -26.37 15.44
CA SER A 601 -6.59 -25.94 16.54
C SER A 601 -5.80 -25.45 17.76
N LEU A 602 -4.73 -26.16 18.14
CA LEU A 602 -3.87 -25.78 19.26
C LEU A 602 -3.03 -24.53 18.95
N SER A 603 -2.55 -24.37 17.71
CA SER A 603 -1.84 -23.17 17.27
C SER A 603 -2.76 -21.95 17.30
N TYR A 604 -4.01 -22.09 16.83
CA TYR A 604 -5.02 -21.04 16.89
C TYR A 604 -5.39 -20.72 18.34
N LEU A 605 -5.58 -21.74 19.18
CA LEU A 605 -5.79 -21.53 20.61
C LEU A 605 -4.65 -20.71 21.22
N SER A 606 -3.38 -21.04 20.95
CA SER A 606 -2.24 -20.30 21.52
C SER A 606 -2.26 -18.82 21.14
N LEU A 607 -2.52 -18.51 19.86
CA LEU A 607 -2.57 -17.14 19.36
C LEU A 607 -3.77 -16.37 19.93
N ILE A 608 -4.96 -16.96 19.85
CA ILE A 608 -6.21 -16.35 20.30
C ILE A 608 -6.22 -16.17 21.82
N TYR A 609 -5.71 -17.15 22.57
CA TYR A 609 -5.57 -17.07 24.02
C TYR A 609 -4.53 -16.03 24.43
N MET A 610 -3.40 -15.91 23.73
CA MET A 610 -2.42 -14.85 23.97
C MET A 610 -3.07 -13.47 23.83
N LEU A 611 -3.77 -13.21 22.73
CA LEU A 611 -4.44 -11.93 22.49
C LEU A 611 -5.53 -11.66 23.54
N SER A 612 -6.39 -12.65 23.78
CA SER A 612 -7.57 -12.51 24.65
C SER A 612 -7.22 -12.44 26.14
N SER A 613 -6.17 -13.10 26.60
CA SER A 613 -5.74 -13.05 28.01
C SER A 613 -4.81 -11.88 28.32
N THR A 614 -4.07 -11.38 27.32
CA THR A 614 -3.13 -10.25 27.51
C THR A 614 -3.85 -8.91 27.36
N LEU A 615 -4.75 -8.79 26.38
CA LEU A 615 -5.46 -7.55 26.04
C LEU A 615 -6.97 -7.58 26.37
N MET A 616 -7.46 -8.65 27.02
CA MET A 616 -8.87 -8.83 27.40
C MET A 616 -9.83 -8.59 26.22
N HIS A 617 -10.81 -7.69 26.37
CA HIS A 617 -11.83 -7.41 25.36
C HIS A 617 -11.25 -6.82 24.06
N VAL A 618 -10.18 -6.00 24.16
CA VAL A 618 -9.48 -5.47 22.98
C VAL A 618 -8.83 -6.61 22.20
N GLY A 619 -8.24 -7.58 22.90
CA GLY A 619 -7.68 -8.79 22.31
C GLY A 619 -8.72 -9.62 21.56
N LYS A 620 -9.92 -9.79 22.14
CA LYS A 620 -11.03 -10.50 21.49
C LYS A 620 -11.45 -9.79 20.18
N GLY A 621 -11.51 -8.46 20.18
CA GLY A 621 -11.77 -7.67 18.97
C GLY A 621 -10.69 -7.85 17.88
N LEU A 622 -9.42 -7.90 18.27
CA LEU A 622 -8.31 -8.18 17.35
C LEU A 622 -8.41 -9.58 16.73
N CYS A 623 -8.83 -10.60 17.47
CA CYS A 623 -9.06 -11.94 16.93
C CYS A 623 -10.11 -11.95 15.81
N VAL A 624 -11.18 -11.15 15.96
CA VAL A 624 -12.23 -10.99 14.93
C VAL A 624 -11.68 -10.24 13.70
N ALA A 625 -10.91 -9.17 13.92
CA ALA A 625 -10.28 -8.45 12.81
C ALA A 625 -9.31 -9.35 12.01
N LEU A 626 -8.53 -10.19 12.71
CA LEU A 626 -7.59 -11.11 12.09
C LEU A 626 -8.27 -12.16 11.21
N ILE A 627 -9.41 -12.74 11.62
CA ILE A 627 -10.12 -13.70 10.75
C ILE A 627 -10.67 -13.03 9.49
N ILE A 628 -11.20 -11.80 9.59
CA ILE A 628 -11.73 -11.06 8.44
C ILE A 628 -10.66 -10.84 7.36
N VAL A 629 -9.44 -10.48 7.76
CA VAL A 629 -8.33 -10.25 6.82
C VAL A 629 -7.76 -11.57 6.28
N GLN A 630 -7.77 -12.64 7.09
CA GLN A 630 -7.22 -13.93 6.69
C GLN A 630 -8.04 -14.68 5.64
N ILE A 631 -9.37 -14.55 5.63
CA ILE A 631 -10.25 -15.24 4.67
C ILE A 631 -9.83 -14.99 3.21
N PRO A 632 -9.73 -13.73 2.73
CA PRO A 632 -9.20 -13.44 1.40
C PRO A 632 -7.67 -13.53 1.34
N GLY A 633 -6.98 -13.31 2.47
CA GLY A 633 -5.54 -13.14 2.53
C GLY A 633 -4.71 -14.41 2.58
N ALA A 634 -5.30 -15.58 2.87
CA ALA A 634 -4.58 -16.82 3.15
C ALA A 634 -4.60 -17.86 2.02
N SER A 635 -4.90 -17.46 0.78
CA SER A 635 -4.90 -18.34 -0.40
C SER A 635 -5.93 -19.50 -0.34
N GLY A 636 -6.99 -19.35 0.45
CA GLY A 636 -8.02 -20.38 0.62
C GLY A 636 -8.93 -20.52 -0.60
N LEU A 637 -9.43 -19.41 -1.13
CA LEU A 637 -10.34 -19.35 -2.29
C LEU A 637 -9.60 -19.17 -3.61
N TYR A 638 -8.60 -18.29 -3.63
CA TYR A 638 -7.87 -17.91 -4.83
C TYR A 638 -6.37 -18.04 -4.58
N PRO A 639 -5.58 -18.38 -5.62
CA PRO A 639 -4.13 -18.28 -5.54
C PRO A 639 -3.68 -16.90 -5.04
N ILE A 640 -2.67 -16.87 -4.19
CA ILE A 640 -2.23 -15.62 -3.55
C ILE A 640 -1.72 -14.60 -4.58
N GLU A 641 -1.21 -15.07 -5.71
CA GLU A 641 -0.71 -14.29 -6.84
C GLU A 641 -1.81 -13.42 -7.47
N MET A 642 -3.06 -13.87 -7.42
CA MET A 642 -4.23 -13.13 -7.91
C MET A 642 -4.68 -12.02 -6.96
N MET A 643 -4.17 -12.01 -5.72
CA MET A 643 -4.60 -11.05 -4.71
C MET A 643 -3.83 -9.73 -4.80
N PRO A 644 -4.45 -8.59 -4.40
CA PRO A 644 -3.77 -7.31 -4.28
C PRO A 644 -2.48 -7.38 -3.45
N ARG A 645 -1.52 -6.48 -3.72
CA ARG A 645 -0.21 -6.45 -3.05
C ARG A 645 -0.30 -6.44 -1.52
N PHE A 646 -1.32 -5.78 -0.97
CA PHE A 646 -1.62 -5.78 0.47
C PHE A 646 -1.70 -7.19 1.06
N TYR A 647 -2.52 -8.07 0.46
CA TYR A 647 -2.66 -9.45 0.93
C TYR A 647 -1.41 -10.28 0.65
N ARG A 648 -0.75 -10.08 -0.49
CA ARG A 648 0.50 -10.79 -0.82
C ARG A 648 1.62 -10.52 0.19
N VAL A 649 1.70 -9.32 0.74
CA VAL A 649 2.69 -8.94 1.78
C VAL A 649 2.33 -9.54 3.14
N LEU A 650 1.04 -9.56 3.50
CA LEU A 650 0.60 -10.09 4.79
C LEU A 650 0.48 -11.62 4.82
N TYR A 651 0.37 -12.26 3.66
CA TYR A 651 0.19 -13.70 3.49
C TYR A 651 1.14 -14.57 4.34
N PRO A 652 2.45 -14.29 4.47
CA PRO A 652 3.36 -15.07 5.31
C PRO A 652 3.11 -14.91 6.82
N PHE A 653 2.39 -13.86 7.23
CA PHE A 653 2.08 -13.59 8.63
C PHE A 653 0.73 -14.18 9.07
N PHE A 654 0.02 -14.85 8.18
CA PHE A 654 -1.25 -15.50 8.48
C PHE A 654 -1.05 -16.99 8.79
N PRO A 655 -1.46 -17.46 9.98
CA PRO A 655 -1.38 -18.89 10.27
C PRO A 655 -2.34 -19.72 9.39
N PHE A 656 -3.43 -19.14 8.86
CA PHE A 656 -4.31 -19.80 7.87
C PHE A 656 -3.55 -20.28 6.63
N THR A 657 -2.54 -19.53 6.17
CA THR A 657 -1.73 -19.87 5.00
C THR A 657 -1.10 -21.25 5.13
N TYR A 658 -0.51 -21.51 6.29
CA TYR A 658 0.25 -22.73 6.54
C TYR A 658 -0.67 -23.90 6.86
N SER A 659 -1.76 -23.69 7.60
CA SER A 659 -2.71 -24.74 7.91
C SER A 659 -3.52 -25.17 6.69
N ILE A 660 -3.99 -24.25 5.84
CA ILE A 660 -4.66 -24.57 4.56
C ILE A 660 -3.72 -25.39 3.68
N SER A 661 -2.46 -24.96 3.57
CA SER A 661 -1.46 -25.68 2.77
C SER A 661 -1.15 -27.07 3.35
N ALA A 662 -1.09 -27.23 4.67
CA ALA A 662 -0.89 -28.53 5.32
C ALA A 662 -2.07 -29.47 5.07
N PHE A 663 -3.32 -28.99 5.14
CA PHE A 663 -4.48 -29.79 4.79
C PHE A 663 -4.48 -30.19 3.31
N ARG A 664 -4.11 -29.27 2.40
CA ARG A 664 -3.99 -29.58 0.96
C ARG A 664 -3.03 -30.75 0.70
N GLU A 665 -1.88 -30.81 1.38
CA GLU A 665 -0.92 -31.92 1.25
C GLU A 665 -1.55 -33.26 1.69
N THR A 666 -2.36 -33.24 2.76
CA THR A 666 -3.05 -34.46 3.26
C THR A 666 -4.25 -34.88 2.39
N ILE A 667 -4.81 -33.97 1.58
CA ILE A 667 -5.95 -34.19 0.68
C ILE A 667 -5.49 -34.62 -0.72
N GLY A 668 -4.63 -33.82 -1.35
CA GLY A 668 -4.21 -33.96 -2.74
C GLY A 668 -2.94 -34.78 -2.93
N GLY A 669 -2.08 -34.87 -1.90
CA GLY A 669 -0.82 -35.59 -1.94
C GLY A 669 0.36 -34.75 -1.45
N PHE A 670 1.41 -35.42 -0.99
CA PHE A 670 2.58 -34.78 -0.39
C PHE A 670 3.63 -34.38 -1.44
N TYR A 671 4.26 -33.22 -1.25
CA TYR A 671 5.43 -32.79 -2.01
C TYR A 671 6.63 -32.52 -1.11
N GLN A 672 7.65 -33.38 -1.20
CA GLN A 672 8.89 -33.28 -0.42
C GLN A 672 8.62 -33.05 1.09
N THR A 673 9.16 -31.97 1.66
CA THR A 673 9.00 -31.58 3.07
C THR A 673 7.99 -30.46 3.29
N HIS A 674 7.10 -30.19 2.32
CA HIS A 674 6.15 -29.07 2.39
C HIS A 674 5.20 -29.17 3.59
N TRP A 675 4.60 -30.35 3.82
CA TRP A 675 3.77 -30.57 5.01
C TRP A 675 4.55 -30.30 6.30
N ILE A 676 5.77 -30.81 6.44
CA ILE A 676 6.63 -30.61 7.63
C ILE A 676 6.91 -29.12 7.83
N ARG A 677 7.26 -28.38 6.76
CA ARG A 677 7.52 -26.95 6.81
C ARG A 677 6.29 -26.16 7.29
N ASN A 678 5.11 -26.51 6.78
CA ASN A 678 3.86 -25.86 7.16
C ASN A 678 3.50 -26.12 8.63
N ILE A 679 3.62 -27.36 9.08
CA ILE A 679 3.43 -27.73 10.49
C ILE A 679 4.46 -27.04 11.39
N ALA A 680 5.74 -27.00 10.99
CA ALA A 680 6.78 -26.30 11.75
C ALA A 680 6.46 -24.80 11.90
N MET A 681 5.96 -24.15 10.85
CA MET A 681 5.55 -22.74 10.94
C MET A 681 4.37 -22.55 11.88
N LEU A 682 3.37 -23.44 11.88
CA LEU A 682 2.27 -23.41 12.85
C LEU A 682 2.77 -23.56 14.30
N PHE A 683 3.79 -24.38 14.54
CA PHE A 683 4.47 -24.46 15.83
C PHE A 683 5.20 -23.17 16.18
N VAL A 684 5.84 -22.50 15.21
CA VAL A 684 6.47 -21.19 15.44
C VAL A 684 5.42 -20.15 15.86
N PHE A 685 4.28 -20.06 15.16
CA PHE A 685 3.18 -19.17 15.57
C PHE A 685 2.69 -19.49 17.00
N ALA A 686 2.52 -20.77 17.31
CA ALA A 686 2.10 -21.21 18.63
C ALA A 686 3.13 -20.82 19.70
N ALA A 687 4.42 -21.08 19.46
CA ALA A 687 5.51 -20.82 20.39
C ALA A 687 5.75 -19.33 20.63
N VAL A 688 5.75 -18.52 19.57
CA VAL A 688 5.88 -17.06 19.66
C VAL A 688 4.70 -16.46 20.42
N SER A 689 3.46 -16.86 20.08
CA SER A 689 2.27 -16.40 20.80
C SER A 689 2.31 -16.80 22.27
N PHE A 690 2.73 -18.03 22.56
CA PHE A 690 2.85 -18.51 23.92
C PHE A 690 3.90 -17.72 24.72
N ALA A 691 5.06 -17.44 24.13
CA ALA A 691 6.12 -16.65 24.74
C ALA A 691 5.68 -15.20 25.01
N ILE A 692 5.00 -14.57 24.04
CA ILE A 692 4.43 -13.22 24.20
C ILE A 692 3.40 -13.21 25.33
N GLY A 693 2.49 -14.18 25.37
CA GLY A 693 1.49 -14.29 26.44
C GLY A 693 2.11 -14.42 27.83
N LEU A 694 3.20 -15.18 27.97
CA LEU A 694 3.91 -15.30 29.24
C LEU A 694 4.68 -14.03 29.65
N ALA A 695 5.31 -13.35 28.69
CA ALA A 695 6.16 -12.19 28.96
C ALA A 695 5.37 -10.89 29.14
N VAL A 696 4.34 -10.67 28.32
CA VAL A 696 3.60 -9.40 28.25
C VAL A 696 2.46 -9.34 29.26
N ARG A 697 1.79 -10.47 29.54
CA ARG A 697 0.64 -10.50 30.47
C ARG A 697 0.97 -9.93 31.87
N PRO A 698 2.12 -10.24 32.51
CA PRO A 698 2.48 -9.64 33.80
C PRO A 698 2.75 -8.12 33.74
N LEU A 699 3.08 -7.58 32.56
CA LEU A 699 3.36 -6.16 32.37
C LEU A 699 2.05 -5.35 32.25
N LEU A 700 1.00 -5.98 31.72
CA LEU A 700 -0.31 -5.33 31.50
C LEU A 700 -1.33 -5.61 32.61
N THR A 701 -0.96 -6.29 33.69
CA THR A 701 -1.87 -6.61 34.80
C THR A 701 -2.57 -5.38 35.40
N ASN A 702 -1.83 -4.29 35.61
CA ASN A 702 -2.38 -3.06 36.17
C ASN A 702 -3.38 -2.39 35.20
N LEU A 703 -3.07 -2.45 33.91
CA LEU A 703 -3.94 -1.94 32.85
C LEU A 703 -5.24 -2.75 32.76
N ASN A 704 -5.13 -4.07 32.76
CA ASN A 704 -6.25 -4.98 32.63
C ASN A 704 -7.22 -4.83 33.81
N ARG A 705 -6.71 -4.63 35.03
CA ARG A 705 -7.54 -4.37 36.21
C ARG A 705 -8.29 -3.03 36.10
N LEU A 706 -7.63 -1.99 35.59
CA LEU A 706 -8.26 -0.70 35.35
C LEU A 706 -9.45 -0.86 34.40
N PHE A 707 -9.22 -1.46 33.22
CA PHE A 707 -10.29 -1.65 32.25
C PHE A 707 -11.41 -2.54 32.77
N ALA A 708 -11.10 -3.61 33.49
CA ALA A 708 -12.10 -4.48 34.11
C ALA A 708 -13.01 -3.69 35.07
N ARG A 709 -12.45 -2.77 35.88
CA ARG A 709 -13.23 -1.88 36.75
C ARG A 709 -14.12 -0.92 35.96
N GLN A 710 -13.58 -0.27 34.94
CA GLN A 710 -14.35 0.69 34.13
C GLN A 710 -15.47 0.03 33.30
N LEU A 711 -15.22 -1.19 32.82
CA LEU A 711 -16.25 -1.99 32.15
C LEU A 711 -17.32 -2.44 33.15
N ALA A 712 -16.94 -2.84 34.36
CA ALA A 712 -17.90 -3.17 35.42
C ALA A 712 -18.75 -1.95 35.84
N GLU A 713 -18.16 -0.76 35.90
CA GLU A 713 -18.87 0.51 36.18
C GLU A 713 -19.88 0.89 35.08
N SER A 714 -19.72 0.37 33.86
CA SER A 714 -20.65 0.67 32.76
C SER A 714 -21.99 -0.06 32.87
N ASP A 715 -22.09 -1.09 33.71
CA ASP A 715 -23.23 -2.01 33.90
C ASP A 715 -23.78 -2.66 32.60
N MET A 716 -23.16 -2.38 31.45
CA MET A 716 -23.52 -2.89 30.13
C MET A 716 -22.70 -4.14 29.75
N PHE A 717 -21.60 -4.42 30.46
CA PHE A 717 -20.67 -5.50 30.13
C PHE A 717 -20.36 -6.36 31.37
N VAL A 718 -20.55 -7.67 31.26
CA VAL A 718 -20.11 -8.64 32.28
C VAL A 718 -18.58 -8.76 32.22
N GLY A 719 -17.89 -8.17 33.21
CA GLY A 719 -16.43 -8.18 33.31
C GLY A 719 -15.88 -9.33 34.16
N GLU A 720 -14.68 -9.83 33.85
CA GLU A 720 -13.94 -10.76 34.70
C GLU A 720 -13.03 -10.01 35.69
N GLU A 721 -13.11 -10.34 36.98
CA GLU A 721 -12.17 -9.81 37.98
C GLU A 721 -10.75 -10.36 37.75
N VAL A 722 -9.74 -9.48 37.70
CA VAL A 722 -8.33 -9.86 37.51
C VAL A 722 -7.71 -10.25 38.86
N HIS A 723 -7.39 -11.53 39.04
CA HIS A 723 -7.00 -12.10 40.34
C HIS A 723 -5.48 -12.04 40.66
N MET A 724 -4.66 -11.27 39.93
CA MET A 724 -3.20 -11.26 40.11
C MET A 724 -2.74 -10.38 41.30
N PRO A 725 -1.63 -10.73 42.00
CA PRO A 725 -1.13 -9.96 43.14
C PRO A 725 -0.69 -8.54 42.76
N ASP A 726 -1.16 -7.55 43.52
CA ASP A 726 -0.97 -6.12 43.26
C ASP A 726 0.51 -5.71 43.37
N ARG A 727 1.04 -5.06 42.33
CA ARG A 727 2.27 -4.25 42.45
C ARG A 727 1.84 -2.80 42.63
N SER A 728 1.34 -2.48 43.81
CA SER A 728 0.74 -1.18 44.12
C SER A 728 1.73 -0.02 43.97
N PHE A 729 2.99 -0.20 44.40
CA PHE A 729 4.02 0.85 44.36
C PHE A 729 5.41 0.30 43.96
N SER A 730 6.19 1.10 43.22
CA SER A 730 7.60 0.78 42.95
C SER A 730 8.44 0.94 44.22
N MET A 731 9.40 0.04 44.47
CA MET A 731 10.35 0.13 45.59
C MET A 731 11.07 1.48 45.61
N ALA A 732 11.43 2.02 44.44
CA ALA A 732 12.06 3.32 44.31
C ALA A 732 11.13 4.48 44.71
N GLN A 733 9.82 4.35 44.48
CA GLN A 733 8.82 5.34 44.89
C GLN A 733 8.59 5.29 46.40
N ALA A 734 8.53 4.09 46.98
CA ALA A 734 8.40 3.91 48.43
C ALA A 734 9.63 4.44 49.19
N ILE A 735 10.84 4.18 48.69
CA ILE A 735 12.10 4.71 49.27
C ILE A 735 12.16 6.24 49.14
N ARG A 736 11.80 6.79 47.97
CA ARG A 736 11.80 8.25 47.75
C ARG A 736 10.76 8.96 48.61
N MET A 737 9.61 8.32 48.85
CA MET A 737 8.56 8.82 49.74
C MET A 737 8.99 8.81 51.23
N LEU A 738 9.74 7.78 51.66
CA LEU A 738 10.30 7.74 53.03
C LEU A 738 11.47 8.71 53.25
N ALA A 739 12.17 9.09 52.18
CA ALA A 739 13.30 10.01 52.26
C ALA A 739 12.87 11.47 52.41
N ASP A 740 11.81 11.90 51.71
CA ASP A 740 11.28 13.27 51.79
C ASP A 740 9.79 13.32 51.41
N LYS A 741 8.93 13.27 52.43
CA LYS A 741 7.47 13.13 52.30
C LYS A 741 6.82 14.37 51.69
N ASP A 742 7.25 15.56 52.12
CA ASP A 742 6.60 16.82 51.77
C ASP A 742 6.96 17.26 50.35
N VAL A 743 8.22 17.10 49.95
CA VAL A 743 8.67 17.44 48.58
C VAL A 743 8.09 16.45 47.55
N TYR A 744 8.03 15.17 47.90
CA TYR A 744 7.44 14.14 47.02
C TYR A 744 5.93 14.38 46.83
N ARG A 745 5.20 14.68 47.90
CA ARG A 745 3.76 14.95 47.88
C ARG A 745 3.44 16.20 47.05
N ALA A 746 4.10 17.33 47.33
CA ALA A 746 3.88 18.57 46.59
C ALA A 746 4.21 18.44 45.09
N GLY A 747 5.27 17.69 44.74
CA GLY A 747 5.68 17.46 43.36
C GLY A 747 4.75 16.52 42.57
N ILE A 748 4.06 15.60 43.23
CA ILE A 748 3.08 14.70 42.60
C ILE A 748 1.71 15.34 42.51
N GLU A 749 1.25 16.03 43.54
CA GLU A 749 -0.04 16.74 43.54
C GLU A 749 -0.09 17.81 42.44
N ARG A 750 1.00 18.59 42.23
CA ARG A 750 1.09 19.56 41.12
C ARG A 750 0.99 18.89 39.74
N ARG A 751 1.70 17.78 39.53
CA ARG A 751 1.69 17.05 38.24
C ARG A 751 0.36 16.35 37.98
N ALA A 752 -0.22 15.74 39.00
CA ALA A 752 -1.53 15.10 38.95
C ALA A 752 -2.63 16.14 38.65
N ALA A 753 -2.62 17.31 39.32
CA ALA A 753 -3.57 18.38 39.07
C ALA A 753 -3.46 18.92 37.63
N ALA A 754 -2.25 19.16 37.13
CA ALA A 754 -2.02 19.61 35.76
C ALA A 754 -2.50 18.58 34.71
N PHE A 755 -2.33 17.29 34.97
CA PHE A 755 -2.84 16.22 34.10
C PHE A 755 -4.37 16.11 34.17
N MET A 756 -4.95 16.12 35.37
CA MET A 756 -6.40 16.01 35.58
C MET A 756 -7.16 17.20 34.97
N ALA A 757 -6.59 18.40 34.96
CA ALA A 757 -7.17 19.55 34.25
C ALA A 757 -7.23 19.35 32.71
N ARG A 758 -6.28 18.59 32.13
CA ARG A 758 -6.22 18.30 30.69
C ARG A 758 -6.96 17.01 30.31
N TYR A 759 -7.12 16.08 31.23
CA TYR A 759 -7.70 14.76 30.99
C TYR A 759 -9.08 14.78 30.28
N PRO A 760 -10.07 15.62 30.69
CA PRO A 760 -11.35 15.69 29.99
C PRO A 760 -11.23 16.16 28.54
N ARG A 761 -10.30 17.09 28.26
CA ARG A 761 -10.04 17.58 26.89
C ARG A 761 -9.34 16.53 26.04
N LEU A 762 -8.37 15.81 26.61
CA LEU A 762 -7.68 14.72 25.91
C LEU A 762 -8.63 13.56 25.59
N LYS A 763 -9.51 13.16 26.53
CA LYS A 763 -10.53 12.12 26.31
C LYS A 763 -11.54 12.52 25.24
N ARG A 764 -12.09 13.74 25.31
CA ARG A 764 -13.01 14.25 24.29
C ARG A 764 -12.33 14.39 22.92
N GLY A 765 -11.09 14.88 22.89
CA GLY A 765 -10.30 14.98 21.66
C GLY A 765 -10.04 13.63 21.02
N ALA A 766 -9.70 12.61 21.80
CA ALA A 766 -9.53 11.23 21.32
C ALA A 766 -10.82 10.64 20.76
N LEU A 767 -11.97 10.87 21.42
CA LEU A 767 -13.27 10.42 20.92
C LEU A 767 -13.66 11.11 19.61
N VAL A 768 -13.47 12.44 19.53
CA VAL A 768 -13.73 13.20 18.30
C VAL A 768 -12.79 12.74 17.18
N ALA A 769 -11.49 12.61 17.44
CA ALA A 769 -10.54 12.12 16.44
C ALA A 769 -10.79 10.66 16.05
N GLY A 770 -11.26 9.84 16.99
CA GLY A 770 -11.63 8.44 16.78
C GLY A 770 -12.87 8.26 15.90
N LEU A 771 -13.73 9.26 15.76
CA LEU A 771 -14.90 9.23 14.88
C LEU A 771 -14.72 10.09 13.62
N ALA A 772 -14.19 11.29 13.77
CA ALA A 772 -14.04 12.26 12.69
C ALA A 772 -13.01 11.83 11.65
N VAL A 773 -11.85 11.31 12.06
CA VAL A 773 -10.80 10.88 11.10
C VAL A 773 -11.28 9.68 10.27
N PRO A 774 -11.84 8.60 10.86
CA PRO A 774 -12.59 7.58 10.13
C PRO A 774 -13.63 8.11 9.15
N ALA A 775 -14.48 9.03 9.59
CA ALA A 775 -15.53 9.60 8.74
C ALA A 775 -14.95 10.40 7.57
N ILE A 776 -13.91 11.20 7.82
CA ILE A 776 -13.21 11.96 6.78
C ILE A 776 -12.53 11.01 5.79
N LEU A 777 -11.81 9.98 6.27
CA LEU A 777 -11.20 8.97 5.40
C LEU A 777 -12.27 8.25 4.57
N ALA A 778 -13.37 7.84 5.18
CA ALA A 778 -14.48 7.20 4.47
C ALA A 778 -15.01 8.09 3.33
N VAL A 779 -15.23 9.40 3.59
CA VAL A 779 -15.69 10.35 2.58
C VAL A 779 -14.62 10.58 1.51
N THR A 780 -13.37 10.88 1.88
CA THR A 780 -12.31 11.17 0.90
C THR A 780 -12.04 9.97 0.01
N PHE A 781 -12.00 8.75 0.54
CA PHE A 781 -11.79 7.54 -0.26
C PHE A 781 -13.04 7.11 -1.04
N SER A 782 -14.25 7.49 -0.62
CA SER A 782 -15.45 7.28 -1.43
C SER A 782 -15.45 8.13 -2.71
N LEU A 783 -14.86 9.32 -2.66
CA LEU A 783 -14.77 10.25 -3.79
C LEU A 783 -13.65 9.90 -4.79
N VAL A 784 -12.69 9.04 -4.41
CA VAL A 784 -11.65 8.53 -5.31
C VAL A 784 -12.25 7.43 -6.20
N THR A 785 -12.68 7.81 -7.40
CA THR A 785 -13.37 6.93 -8.37
C THR A 785 -12.64 6.75 -9.71
N GLY A 786 -11.43 7.28 -9.89
CA GLY A 786 -10.72 7.26 -11.18
C GLY A 786 -9.51 6.30 -11.24
N ALA A 787 -9.56 5.36 -12.19
CA ALA A 787 -8.44 4.66 -12.85
C ALA A 787 -7.57 3.64 -12.06
N ASN A 788 -6.95 2.74 -12.84
CA ASN A 788 -6.10 1.60 -12.50
C ASN A 788 -5.20 1.85 -11.28
N GLY A 789 -5.70 1.49 -10.09
CA GLY A 789 -5.04 1.77 -8.80
C GLY A 789 -6.01 2.07 -7.65
N ALA A 790 -7.26 2.45 -7.97
CA ALA A 790 -8.30 2.79 -6.98
C ALA A 790 -8.56 1.69 -5.94
N VAL A 791 -8.51 0.41 -6.32
CA VAL A 791 -8.66 -0.72 -5.37
C VAL A 791 -7.49 -0.79 -4.40
N GLY A 792 -6.26 -0.53 -4.87
CA GLY A 792 -5.07 -0.48 -4.03
C GLY A 792 -5.15 0.65 -3.01
N ILE A 793 -5.56 1.85 -3.44
CA ILE A 793 -5.72 3.02 -2.57
C ILE A 793 -6.82 2.77 -1.52
N LYS A 794 -7.95 2.16 -1.89
CA LYS A 794 -9.03 1.81 -0.95
C LYS A 794 -8.64 0.73 0.05
N LEU A 795 -7.77 -0.21 -0.31
CA LEU A 795 -7.22 -1.19 0.62
C LEU A 795 -6.21 -0.55 1.59
N VAL A 796 -5.36 0.35 1.09
CA VAL A 796 -4.46 1.14 1.95
C VAL A 796 -5.29 2.00 2.90
N ALA A 797 -6.37 2.61 2.45
CA ALA A 797 -7.31 3.35 3.28
C ALA A 797 -7.87 2.51 4.43
N LEU A 798 -8.39 1.32 4.13
CA LEU A 798 -8.91 0.39 5.14
C LEU A 798 -7.82 -0.02 6.13
N ALA A 799 -6.60 -0.30 5.66
CA ALA A 799 -5.47 -0.61 6.53
C ALA A 799 -5.10 0.59 7.43
N THR A 800 -5.02 1.80 6.87
CA THR A 800 -4.79 3.04 7.62
C THR A 800 -5.91 3.27 8.64
N TRP A 801 -7.15 2.94 8.29
CA TRP A 801 -8.30 3.08 9.18
C TRP A 801 -8.19 2.13 10.38
N ILE A 802 -7.84 0.86 10.15
CA ILE A 802 -7.57 -0.09 11.23
C ILE A 802 -6.42 0.41 12.12
N ILE A 803 -5.30 0.84 11.53
CA ILE A 803 -4.15 1.38 12.28
C ILE A 803 -4.56 2.60 13.11
N TRP A 804 -5.35 3.51 12.55
CA TRP A 804 -5.82 4.69 13.26
C TRP A 804 -6.69 4.34 14.47
N ILE A 805 -7.61 3.39 14.31
CA ILE A 805 -8.43 2.87 15.42
C ILE A 805 -7.51 2.30 16.51
N LEU A 806 -6.50 1.51 16.15
CA LEU A 806 -5.53 0.97 17.11
C LEU A 806 -4.71 2.07 17.79
N LEU A 807 -4.33 3.13 17.09
CA LEU A 807 -3.64 4.29 17.66
C LEU A 807 -4.51 5.05 18.66
N ILE A 808 -5.79 5.27 18.35
CA ILE A 808 -6.73 5.92 19.26
C ILE A 808 -6.98 5.05 20.49
N ILE A 809 -7.15 3.73 20.31
CA ILE A 809 -7.27 2.78 21.44
C ILE A 809 -6.01 2.83 22.30
N GLY A 810 -4.82 2.77 21.69
CA GLY A 810 -3.54 2.85 22.40
C GLY A 810 -3.34 4.18 23.14
N PHE A 811 -3.78 5.29 22.54
CA PHE A 811 -3.73 6.61 23.16
C PHE A 811 -4.67 6.73 24.36
N LEU A 812 -5.93 6.30 24.21
CA LEU A 812 -6.91 6.24 25.30
C LEU A 812 -6.40 5.36 26.44
N MET A 813 -5.86 4.19 26.10
CA MET A 813 -5.23 3.27 27.05
C MET A 813 -4.06 3.90 27.80
N THR A 814 -3.22 4.67 27.12
CA THR A 814 -2.06 5.35 27.73
C THR A 814 -2.50 6.47 28.68
N ILE A 815 -3.47 7.30 28.27
CA ILE A 815 -4.01 8.36 29.11
C ILE A 815 -4.62 7.77 30.37
N GLU A 816 -5.38 6.69 30.23
CA GLU A 816 -6.03 6.06 31.36
C GLU A 816 -5.02 5.43 32.33
N LEU A 817 -3.96 4.81 31.81
CA LEU A 817 -2.82 4.37 32.61
C LEU A 817 -2.14 5.51 33.38
N MET A 818 -1.99 6.67 32.75
CA MET A 818 -1.42 7.84 33.41
C MET A 818 -2.32 8.34 34.53
N ARG A 819 -3.65 8.39 34.31
CA ARG A 819 -4.63 8.79 35.32
C ARG A 819 -4.54 7.90 36.57
N ASP A 820 -4.64 6.59 36.36
CA ASP A 820 -4.59 5.59 37.43
C ASP A 820 -3.19 5.50 38.09
N SER A 821 -2.12 5.78 37.35
CA SER A 821 -0.77 5.95 37.92
C SER A 821 -0.68 7.15 38.86
N PHE A 822 -1.22 8.30 38.48
CA PHE A 822 -1.25 9.49 39.34
C PHE A 822 -2.12 9.27 40.58
N GLU A 823 -3.28 8.63 40.43
CA GLU A 823 -4.18 8.30 41.52
C GLU A 823 -3.53 7.37 42.56
N ARG A 824 -2.80 6.35 42.11
CA ARG A 824 -1.96 5.52 43.00
C ARG A 824 -0.89 6.34 43.70
N GLN A 825 -0.14 7.17 42.98
CA GLN A 825 0.94 7.96 43.56
C GLN A 825 0.45 8.97 44.61
N THR A 826 -0.72 9.57 44.41
CA THR A 826 -1.37 10.42 45.42
C THR A 826 -1.83 9.62 46.63
N ARG A 827 -2.32 8.39 46.45
CA ARG A 827 -2.69 7.49 47.56
C ARG A 827 -1.48 7.06 48.39
N LEU A 828 -0.31 6.85 47.77
CA LEU A 828 0.95 6.62 48.49
C LEU A 828 1.31 7.82 49.37
N GLY A 829 1.04 9.03 48.87
CA GLY A 829 1.18 10.31 49.56
C GLY A 829 0.44 10.39 50.90
N THR A 830 -0.68 9.68 51.01
CA THR A 830 -1.59 9.72 52.17
C THR A 830 -1.37 8.60 53.18
N LEU A 831 -0.45 7.65 52.92
CA LEU A 831 -0.17 6.54 53.83
C LEU A 831 0.74 6.97 55.01
N SER A 832 0.58 6.31 56.16
CA SER A 832 1.47 6.47 57.32
C SER A 832 2.84 5.84 57.05
N ASP A 833 3.87 6.34 57.75
CA ASP A 833 5.24 5.86 57.58
C ASP A 833 5.38 4.39 58.01
N GLU A 834 4.58 3.96 59.00
CA GLU A 834 4.44 2.56 59.42
C GLU A 834 3.89 1.68 58.30
N ALA A 835 2.84 2.12 57.61
CA ALA A 835 2.23 1.37 56.51
C ALA A 835 3.16 1.25 55.30
N ILE A 836 3.97 2.29 55.01
CA ILE A 836 4.96 2.26 53.93
C ILE A 836 6.15 1.35 54.30
N ARG A 837 6.59 1.36 55.57
CA ARG A 837 7.62 0.43 56.06
C ARG A 837 7.13 -1.02 56.02
N GLU A 838 5.91 -1.30 56.46
CA GLU A 838 5.31 -2.63 56.41
C GLU A 838 5.20 -3.17 54.98
N PHE A 839 4.87 -2.31 54.01
CA PHE A 839 4.88 -2.63 52.58
C PHE A 839 6.30 -3.00 52.06
N LEU A 840 7.33 -2.28 52.48
CA LEU A 840 8.73 -2.58 52.12
C LEU A 840 9.22 -3.89 52.78
N TYR A 841 8.85 -4.13 54.04
CA TYR A 841 9.19 -5.34 54.78
C TYR A 841 8.49 -6.60 54.25
N THR A 842 7.23 -6.50 53.84
CA THR A 842 6.47 -7.60 53.21
C THR A 842 7.01 -7.92 51.81
N GLY A 843 7.43 -6.91 51.04
CA GLY A 843 8.14 -7.07 49.76
C GLY A 843 9.48 -7.81 49.89
N GLU A 844 10.28 -7.51 50.92
CA GLU A 844 11.52 -8.24 51.21
C GLU A 844 11.29 -9.66 51.72
N ARG A 845 10.30 -9.91 52.60
CA ARG A 845 9.95 -11.26 53.07
C ARG A 845 9.47 -12.17 51.93
N ALA A 846 8.68 -11.65 51.00
CA ALA A 846 8.25 -12.38 49.80
C ALA A 846 9.45 -12.73 48.89
N LYS A 847 10.46 -11.84 48.80
CA LYS A 847 11.72 -12.09 48.09
C LYS A 847 12.64 -13.09 48.83
N ARG A 848 12.74 -13.03 50.17
CA ARG A 848 13.55 -13.95 50.98
C ARG A 848 12.94 -15.36 51.07
N ARG A 849 11.61 -15.49 51.05
CA ARG A 849 10.93 -16.81 50.92
C ARG A 849 11.20 -17.51 49.59
N ARG A 850 11.60 -16.79 48.51
CA ARG A 850 12.07 -17.43 47.26
C ARG A 850 13.33 -18.27 47.43
N HIS A 851 14.05 -18.15 48.55
CA HIS A 851 15.30 -18.86 48.82
C HIS A 851 15.28 -19.78 50.06
N ALA A 852 14.13 -19.98 50.73
CA ALA A 852 14.05 -20.80 51.94
C ALA A 852 13.07 -21.99 51.79
N LYS A 853 13.43 -23.15 52.39
CA LYS A 853 12.67 -24.42 52.37
C LYS A 853 11.28 -24.31 53.05
N PRO A 854 10.31 -25.18 52.71
CA PRO A 854 8.90 -25.02 53.11
C PRO A 854 8.63 -25.52 54.54
N GLY A 855 7.94 -24.71 55.36
CA GLY A 855 7.44 -25.14 56.68
C GLY A 855 7.24 -24.04 57.73
N ALA A 856 6.47 -22.97 57.47
CA ALA A 856 6.07 -22.03 58.52
C ALA A 856 4.60 -21.58 58.36
N PRO A 857 3.83 -21.43 59.46
CA PRO A 857 2.38 -21.26 59.42
C PRO A 857 1.95 -19.88 58.89
N ALA A 858 0.74 -19.81 58.33
CA ALA A 858 0.16 -18.63 57.72
C ALA A 858 -0.43 -17.68 58.78
N THR A 859 -0.13 -16.38 58.68
CA THR A 859 -0.87 -15.31 59.39
C THR A 859 -1.78 -14.59 58.40
N THR A 860 -2.96 -14.23 58.89
CA THR A 860 -4.13 -13.62 58.23
C THR A 860 -3.78 -12.43 57.30
N PRO A 861 -4.40 -12.29 56.11
CA PRO A 861 -4.10 -11.19 55.21
C PRO A 861 -4.78 -9.87 55.61
N LEU A 862 -4.07 -8.77 55.29
CA LEU A 862 -4.35 -7.33 55.38
C LEU A 862 -5.67 -6.83 54.71
N ARG A 863 -6.74 -7.63 54.67
CA ARG A 863 -8.02 -7.23 54.06
C ARG A 863 -8.87 -6.32 54.96
N GLU A 864 -8.74 -6.40 56.28
CA GLU A 864 -9.60 -5.65 57.21
C GLU A 864 -9.16 -4.19 57.47
N SER A 865 -7.86 -3.85 57.32
CA SER A 865 -7.37 -2.49 57.61
C SER A 865 -7.65 -1.46 56.49
N LEU A 866 -8.00 -1.90 55.28
CA LEU A 866 -8.17 -1.01 54.12
C LEU A 866 -9.64 -0.63 53.85
N ALA A 867 -10.59 -1.18 54.61
CA ALA A 867 -12.02 -0.90 54.44
C ALA A 867 -12.46 0.47 54.98
N ASP A 868 -11.62 1.15 55.75
CA ASP A 868 -12.01 2.32 56.56
C ASP A 868 -11.48 3.67 56.05
N THR A 869 -11.23 3.79 54.73
CA THR A 869 -10.81 5.06 54.12
C THR A 869 -11.89 5.64 53.20
N GLN A 870 -12.27 6.91 53.43
CA GLN A 870 -13.35 7.62 52.74
C GLN A 870 -13.24 7.62 51.20
N PRO A 871 -14.38 7.70 50.46
CA PRO A 871 -14.38 7.72 48.99
C PRO A 871 -13.57 8.90 48.42
N ILE A 872 -12.91 8.65 47.29
CA ILE A 872 -11.84 9.49 46.69
C ILE A 872 -12.41 10.66 45.83
N GLU A 873 -13.65 10.55 45.34
CA GLU A 873 -14.29 11.55 44.47
C GLU A 873 -14.34 12.99 45.02
N PRO A 874 -14.61 13.24 46.32
CA PRO A 874 -14.64 14.60 46.87
C PRO A 874 -13.27 15.29 46.85
N LEU A 875 -12.18 14.55 47.04
CA LEU A 875 -10.81 15.09 47.08
C LEU A 875 -10.30 15.47 45.69
N LEU A 876 -10.65 14.71 44.66
CA LEU A 876 -10.30 15.02 43.26
C LEU A 876 -11.15 16.17 42.69
N GLY A 877 -12.43 16.25 43.06
CA GLY A 877 -13.28 17.40 42.76
C GLY A 877 -12.70 18.70 43.32
N ASN A 878 -12.28 18.67 44.59
CA ASN A 878 -11.63 19.81 45.25
C ASN A 878 -10.32 20.23 44.58
N LEU A 879 -9.48 19.30 44.08
CA LEU A 879 -8.24 19.64 43.39
C LEU A 879 -8.46 20.25 41.99
N ALA A 880 -9.48 19.82 41.26
CA ALA A 880 -9.86 20.43 39.99
C ALA A 880 -10.41 21.85 40.20
N GLU A 881 -11.17 22.07 41.28
CA GLU A 881 -11.66 23.38 41.68
C GLU A 881 -10.52 24.31 42.14
N LEU A 882 -9.53 23.77 42.86
CA LEU A 882 -8.35 24.50 43.34
C LEU A 882 -7.42 24.89 42.17
N ALA A 883 -7.26 24.01 41.17
CA ALA A 883 -6.53 24.34 39.94
C ALA A 883 -7.24 25.41 39.10
N ASN A 884 -8.58 25.38 39.03
CA ASN A 884 -9.36 26.44 38.39
C ASN A 884 -9.24 27.78 39.15
N ARG A 885 -9.18 27.75 40.50
CA ARG A 885 -8.95 28.95 41.32
C ARG A 885 -7.55 29.53 41.14
N LEU A 886 -6.51 28.70 41.05
CA LEU A 886 -5.13 29.12 40.79
C LEU A 886 -4.94 29.67 39.37
N ASN A 887 -5.63 29.12 38.38
CA ASN A 887 -5.57 29.64 37.00
C ASN A 887 -6.36 30.95 36.83
N ASN A 888 -7.36 31.21 37.68
CA ASN A 888 -8.10 32.48 37.72
C ASN A 888 -7.40 33.58 38.56
N SER A 889 -6.47 33.23 39.46
CA SER A 889 -5.69 34.23 40.21
C SER A 889 -4.60 34.88 39.35
N ASP A 890 -3.94 34.14 38.47
CA ASP A 890 -2.94 34.69 37.53
C ASP A 890 -3.57 35.68 36.52
N HIS A 891 -4.85 35.51 36.19
CA HIS A 891 -5.57 36.44 35.32
C HIS A 891 -6.04 37.73 36.02
N LYS A 892 -6.07 37.79 37.36
CA LYS A 892 -6.41 39.00 38.12
C LYS A 892 -5.19 39.87 38.45
N GLU A 893 -4.00 39.30 38.56
CA GLU A 893 -2.77 40.10 38.78
C GLU A 893 -2.27 40.80 37.51
N GLY A 894 -2.59 40.30 36.31
CA GLY A 894 -2.26 40.96 35.04
C GLY A 894 -3.12 42.19 34.66
N ARG A 895 -4.09 42.59 35.50
CA ARG A 895 -4.99 43.74 35.22
C ARG A 895 -4.71 45.00 36.04
N HIS A 896 -3.68 44.97 36.90
CA HIS A 896 -3.13 46.14 37.59
C HIS A 896 -1.65 46.32 37.23
N ALA A 897 -1.39 46.47 35.94
CA ALA A 897 -0.14 47.02 35.42
C ALA A 897 -0.48 47.79 34.13
N GLN A 898 -1.13 48.94 34.32
CA GLN A 898 -1.03 50.11 33.45
C GLN A 898 -0.25 51.18 34.20
#